data_AF-A0A0F4G8H2-F1
#
_entry.id   AF-A0A0F4G8H2-F1
#
_cell.length_a   1.000
_cell.length_b   1.000
_cell.length_c   1.000
_cell.angle_alpha   90.00
_cell.angle_beta   90.00
_cell.angle_gamma   90.00
#
_symmetry.space_group_name_H-M   'P 1'
#
loop_
_entity.id
_entity.type
_entity.pdbx_description
1 polymer ?
#
loop_
_entity_poly.entity_id
_entity_poly.type
_entity_poly.pdbx_seq_one_letter_code
_entity_poly.pdbx_strand_id
1 'polypeptide(L)'
;MQSIKVFASLLWAVNVQAKHVWRYNMTVTSAWGEMDGHGRPKYYINGQSPGPLITVREGDEMEVFVTNSLAIETTMHWHGVYQVDHPWNDGVPGVTQFSIQPRDNYTYRWTAQNQYGSYFYHGHFGPAFADGMRGPIWIIPSESRERPYKLISDSKEDLVAMKKAEESPRHIVTSDWNAEGMDILLIQYRDTGFAPWCSNSLTLNDRAQTYCHSARVIEDAGGPDRNDLGCIYKVPGYEFTNALECEPTNPPMEVVQQQEREDWIWINFIHSGAHHELSISIDEHEFYVVAADGEFVSPQKVNQINVNLGERISILVKMDKSPKDYAIRLTSLSPQQIIQGIGLLRYYRHGGHADAANTTVPSTKPWVHLNGTLISENSKKMNEMALAPFPARPPPLHSDTTLKFLVKMTGPSTWVLHSSPHQGFRQSLPPVLWNFDSRGNTTYGSPGTMHNGSVVDIIFENDQQVTAMHPFHKHNMKAFIIGMGEGGFPFDTVEEALGHEDYRKNFNFHDPPLRDGCRLNEGAGAWTVIRYQITFPAASMLHCHRIHHFGSGQQVVLLEGVESMAPVPDEVRNMVHADFIPPVSSHDQFGALLSAELFDIQAFEPAQLFVCNIFPIMAILEAVVNRSIALTHVLFAIVLLYGGILLYRVFFSPLSKFPGPKLAAASSWYEFYYEFIYKGGSQFAFHIDELHQEYGPFVRITPWEIHVNDFRHYDSIYSYQLHHDKPEHLKWRAGQPNSIFATPDHNLHRRRRAALNPYFSKSRVASFGPYIQERLNSMCQRVQREFAGKEKVLNLGDMWGCLVADTIAHYAFHREYNWVNTAVDFQCPLLEQVDVFADIMDTVPHFPVIGMVLYFMPPWLIRIMVPALSGAMDFLNEIESNVNRIKSPDFKPLQGENQNIMYELYHSGLPDTERRQARLVSEGLGVVSAGLETSKTALERATFRILNDPAVHKRLKDELTATWPNTKDAAPELSTLEALPYLTACVEEAFRLAYGTPTRLPRVPREPLTLGDRVIPPGYMVSTQALTVMHDTEVFPNPMEYIPERWMDPVTHPNLKKHLVTFGKGTRVCIGQQMAYAIMTLGIANLVRRFDLTLFETDRSDVDLVRASFKPRPKKGSLGIRALVKDVVV
;
A
#
# COMPACT_ATOMS: atom_id res chain seq x y z
N MET A 1 -8.81 61.70 -46.88
CA MET A 1 -7.50 62.00 -46.26
C MET A 1 -7.56 61.71 -44.74
N GLN A 2 -7.99 60.50 -44.37
CA GLN A 2 -8.20 60.08 -42.98
C GLN A 2 -8.01 58.56 -42.81
N SER A 3 -7.14 57.95 -43.62
CA SER A 3 -6.96 56.50 -43.67
C SER A 3 -5.49 56.05 -43.63
N ILE A 4 -4.56 56.97 -43.34
CA ILE A 4 -3.11 56.70 -43.35
C ILE A 4 -2.49 56.75 -41.93
N LYS A 5 -3.30 57.04 -40.88
CA LYS A 5 -2.80 57.10 -39.48
C LYS A 5 -3.10 55.86 -38.61
N VAL A 6 -3.77 54.85 -39.15
CA VAL A 6 -4.14 53.63 -38.37
C VAL A 6 -3.18 52.46 -38.61
N PHE A 7 -2.41 52.48 -39.71
CA PHE A 7 -1.47 51.39 -40.02
C PHE A 7 -0.06 51.57 -39.43
N ALA A 8 0.28 52.76 -38.93
CA ALA A 8 1.60 53.04 -38.33
C ALA A 8 1.66 52.84 -36.81
N SER A 9 0.52 52.77 -36.12
CA SER A 9 0.42 52.60 -34.66
C SER A 9 0.29 51.14 -34.20
N LEU A 10 0.01 50.20 -35.11
CA LEU A 10 -0.04 48.76 -34.81
C LEU A 10 1.31 48.04 -35.00
N LEU A 11 2.32 48.72 -35.56
CA LEU A 11 3.68 48.18 -35.76
C LEU A 11 4.68 48.65 -34.70
N TRP A 12 4.23 49.31 -33.63
CA TRP A 12 5.09 49.90 -32.58
C TRP A 12 4.75 49.44 -31.15
N ALA A 13 4.17 48.25 -30.98
CA ALA A 13 3.91 47.67 -29.65
C ALA A 13 4.03 46.14 -29.57
N VAL A 14 4.83 45.53 -30.45
CA VAL A 14 5.40 44.21 -30.17
C VAL A 14 6.90 44.32 -30.38
N ASN A 15 7.58 45.02 -29.47
CA ASN A 15 8.95 44.64 -29.17
C ASN A 15 8.84 43.24 -28.56
N VAL A 16 8.89 42.20 -29.41
CA VAL A 16 9.35 40.88 -28.96
C VAL A 16 10.82 41.11 -28.61
N GLN A 17 11.05 41.63 -27.42
CA GLN A 17 12.38 41.69 -26.85
C GLN A 17 12.77 40.22 -26.69
N ALA A 18 13.77 39.78 -27.44
CA ALA A 18 14.26 38.41 -27.33
C ALA A 18 14.55 38.14 -25.84
N LYS A 19 13.83 37.16 -25.25
CA LYS A 19 14.01 36.80 -23.85
C LYS A 19 15.49 36.48 -23.63
N HIS A 20 16.13 37.13 -22.65
CA HIS A 20 17.51 36.81 -22.32
C HIS A 20 17.53 35.46 -21.59
N VAL A 21 18.48 34.60 -21.94
CA VAL A 21 18.60 33.25 -21.37
C VAL A 21 19.81 33.20 -20.44
N TRP A 22 19.55 33.01 -19.14
CA TRP A 22 20.56 32.85 -18.11
C TRP A 22 20.96 31.37 -18.01
N ARG A 23 22.25 31.06 -18.05
CA ARG A 23 22.77 29.68 -18.08
C ARG A 23 23.64 29.35 -16.89
N TYR A 24 23.36 28.22 -16.23
CA TYR A 24 24.13 27.73 -15.10
C TYR A 24 24.45 26.24 -15.28
N ASN A 25 25.67 25.86 -14.92
CA ASN A 25 26.08 24.46 -14.84
C ASN A 25 26.21 24.06 -13.38
N MET A 26 25.61 22.93 -13.01
CA MET A 26 25.59 22.39 -11.66
C MET A 26 26.04 20.94 -11.69
N THR A 27 27.04 20.60 -10.88
CA THR A 27 27.46 19.21 -10.66
C THR A 27 27.15 18.84 -9.23
N VAL A 28 26.26 17.87 -9.04
CA VAL A 28 25.90 17.35 -7.72
C VAL A 28 26.89 16.25 -7.33
N THR A 29 27.52 16.40 -6.17
CA THR A 29 28.56 15.50 -5.65
C THR A 29 28.32 15.19 -4.18
N SER A 30 28.89 14.09 -3.68
CA SER A 30 28.94 13.80 -2.25
C SER A 30 30.38 13.83 -1.77
N ALA A 31 30.60 14.42 -0.59
CA ALA A 31 31.91 14.45 0.06
C ALA A 31 31.74 14.56 1.58
N TRP A 32 32.82 14.29 2.32
CA TRP A 32 32.87 14.49 3.76
C TRP A 32 32.88 15.98 4.09
N GLY A 33 32.11 16.42 5.09
CA GLY A 33 32.16 17.79 5.58
C GLY A 33 31.72 17.94 7.04
N GLU A 34 32.12 19.06 7.63
CA GLU A 34 32.03 19.35 9.07
C GLU A 34 31.29 20.68 9.29
N MET A 35 29.99 20.74 8.97
CA MET A 35 29.20 21.99 9.02
C MET A 35 29.15 22.61 10.42
N ASP A 36 28.84 21.77 11.41
CA ASP A 36 28.78 22.12 12.82
C ASP A 36 29.98 21.59 13.59
N GLY A 37 31.08 21.24 12.91
CA GLY A 37 32.26 20.63 13.52
C GLY A 37 32.18 19.10 13.68
N HIS A 38 31.01 18.49 13.46
CA HIS A 38 30.86 17.04 13.37
C HIS A 38 30.94 16.58 11.91
N GLY A 39 31.87 15.68 11.63
CA GLY A 39 32.11 15.19 10.27
C GLY A 39 31.08 14.15 9.85
N ARG A 40 30.44 14.35 8.70
CA ARG A 40 29.62 13.33 8.03
C ARG A 40 29.59 13.50 6.50
N PRO A 41 29.15 12.49 5.73
CA PRO A 41 28.89 12.67 4.30
C PRO A 41 27.76 13.67 4.08
N LYS A 42 27.94 14.57 3.11
CA LYS A 42 26.95 15.58 2.70
C LYS A 42 26.99 15.79 1.19
N TYR A 43 25.93 16.40 0.66
CA TYR A 43 25.84 16.78 -0.74
C TYR A 43 26.40 18.18 -0.99
N TYR A 44 27.02 18.36 -2.15
CA TYR A 44 27.57 19.62 -2.64
C TYR A 44 27.12 19.86 -4.08
N ILE A 45 26.95 21.12 -4.43
CA ILE A 45 26.65 21.57 -5.79
C ILE A 45 27.81 22.46 -6.24
N ASN A 46 28.55 22.02 -7.26
CA ASN A 46 29.82 22.63 -7.68
C ASN A 46 30.85 22.76 -6.52
N GLY A 47 30.88 21.78 -5.62
CA GLY A 47 31.75 21.81 -4.44
C GLY A 47 31.34 22.82 -3.37
N GLN A 48 30.16 23.43 -3.46
CA GLN A 48 29.63 24.41 -2.51
C GLN A 48 28.39 23.88 -1.80
N SER A 49 28.18 24.35 -0.57
CA SER A 49 27.04 24.04 0.29
C SER A 49 26.86 25.23 1.26
N PRO A 50 25.74 25.98 1.20
CA PRO A 50 24.66 25.82 0.23
C PRO A 50 25.19 25.95 -1.21
N GLY A 51 24.44 25.40 -2.17
CA GLY A 51 24.76 25.51 -3.58
C GLY A 51 24.83 26.97 -4.04
N PRO A 52 25.42 27.22 -5.22
CA PRO A 52 25.61 28.57 -5.76
C PRO A 52 24.29 29.34 -5.93
N LEU A 53 24.31 30.65 -5.68
CA LEU A 53 23.16 31.53 -5.94
C LEU A 53 22.80 31.51 -7.43
N ILE A 54 21.55 31.20 -7.73
CA ILE A 54 20.97 31.46 -9.04
C ILE A 54 20.39 32.87 -9.04
N THR A 55 20.71 33.64 -10.07
CA THR A 55 20.09 34.94 -10.35
C THR A 55 19.50 34.96 -11.75
N VAL A 56 18.29 35.48 -11.87
CA VAL A 56 17.55 35.70 -13.13
C VAL A 56 16.71 36.97 -12.99
N ARG A 57 16.42 37.67 -14.09
CA ARG A 57 15.50 38.82 -14.04
C ARG A 57 14.07 38.35 -14.26
N GLU A 58 13.12 39.03 -13.62
CA GLU A 58 11.71 38.85 -13.93
C GLU A 58 11.47 38.94 -15.45
N GLY A 59 10.80 37.92 -16.01
CA GLY A 59 10.47 37.82 -17.43
C GLY A 59 11.54 37.14 -18.31
N ASP A 60 12.77 37.00 -17.83
CA ASP A 60 13.83 36.26 -18.53
C ASP A 60 13.66 34.74 -18.38
N GLU A 61 14.37 34.00 -19.24
CA GLU A 61 14.44 32.54 -19.20
C GLU A 61 15.68 32.08 -18.42
N MET A 62 15.50 31.03 -17.64
CA MET A 62 16.56 30.33 -16.93
C MET A 62 16.81 28.97 -17.58
N GLU A 63 18.07 28.60 -17.74
CA GLU A 63 18.53 27.28 -18.18
C GLU A 63 19.59 26.74 -17.21
N VAL A 64 19.33 25.59 -16.59
CA VAL A 64 20.23 24.95 -15.62
C VAL A 64 20.59 23.55 -16.06
N PHE A 65 21.87 23.35 -16.38
CA PHE A 65 22.42 22.05 -16.70
C PHE A 65 22.87 21.35 -15.41
N VAL A 66 22.16 20.30 -15.01
CA VAL A 66 22.44 19.55 -13.78
C VAL A 66 23.08 18.21 -14.14
N THR A 67 24.30 17.98 -13.67
CA THR A 67 25.04 16.71 -13.79
C THR A 67 25.01 15.97 -12.47
N ASN A 68 24.52 14.73 -12.47
CA ASN A 68 24.52 13.86 -11.29
C ASN A 68 25.82 13.07 -11.20
N SER A 69 26.74 13.46 -10.30
CA SER A 69 27.97 12.69 -10.00
C SER A 69 27.85 11.83 -8.74
N LEU A 70 26.64 11.64 -8.22
CA LEU A 70 26.37 10.77 -7.08
C LEU A 70 26.34 9.30 -7.52
N ALA A 71 26.38 8.39 -6.53
CA ALA A 71 26.15 6.97 -6.72
C ALA A 71 24.65 6.60 -6.73
N ILE A 72 23.77 7.57 -6.49
CA ILE A 72 22.32 7.43 -6.40
C ILE A 72 21.63 8.35 -7.40
N GLU A 73 20.38 8.05 -7.71
CA GLU A 73 19.51 8.91 -8.50
C GLU A 73 19.23 10.25 -7.78
N THR A 74 18.92 11.30 -8.54
CA THR A 74 18.56 12.60 -7.95
C THR A 74 17.72 13.45 -8.90
N THR A 75 17.11 14.51 -8.39
CA THR A 75 16.41 15.56 -9.17
C THR A 75 16.59 16.92 -8.52
N MET A 76 16.37 18.01 -9.26
CA MET A 76 16.38 19.36 -8.72
C MET A 76 15.01 20.01 -8.85
N HIS A 77 14.39 20.37 -7.73
CA HIS A 77 13.15 21.15 -7.69
C HIS A 77 13.42 22.63 -7.44
N TRP A 78 12.61 23.50 -8.07
CA TRP A 78 12.70 24.96 -8.01
C TRP A 78 11.60 25.51 -7.08
N HIS A 79 11.84 25.46 -5.78
CA HIS A 79 10.83 25.72 -4.76
C HIS A 79 10.16 27.10 -4.90
N GLY A 80 8.85 27.08 -5.13
CA GLY A 80 8.00 28.25 -5.32
C GLY A 80 8.11 28.91 -6.70
N VAL A 81 8.94 28.41 -7.62
CA VAL A 81 9.04 28.90 -9.00
C VAL A 81 7.96 28.26 -9.87
N TYR A 82 7.24 29.08 -10.64
CA TYR A 82 6.17 28.66 -11.53
C TYR A 82 6.74 28.01 -12.79
N GLN A 83 6.27 26.81 -13.10
CA GLN A 83 6.65 26.09 -14.32
C GLN A 83 5.64 26.34 -15.44
N VAL A 84 5.40 27.62 -15.77
CA VAL A 84 4.31 28.05 -16.68
C VAL A 84 4.47 27.50 -18.09
N ASP A 85 5.68 27.54 -18.62
CA ASP A 85 6.00 27.19 -20.00
C ASP A 85 6.59 25.78 -20.16
N HIS A 86 7.19 25.24 -19.10
CA HIS A 86 7.83 23.92 -19.09
C HIS A 86 7.44 23.11 -17.83
N PRO A 87 6.17 22.69 -17.68
CA PRO A 87 5.68 22.03 -16.45
C PRO A 87 6.42 20.73 -16.08
N TRP A 88 7.07 20.08 -17.04
CA TRP A 88 7.92 18.91 -16.80
C TRP A 88 9.26 19.24 -16.11
N ASN A 89 9.65 20.51 -16.01
CA ASN A 89 10.89 20.96 -15.36
C ASN A 89 10.73 21.31 -13.88
N ASP A 90 9.59 20.96 -13.27
CA ASP A 90 9.39 21.13 -11.83
C ASP A 90 10.35 20.28 -10.98
N GLY A 91 10.90 19.18 -11.52
CA GLY A 91 11.93 18.42 -10.82
C GLY A 91 11.45 17.39 -9.81
N VAL A 92 10.22 16.93 -9.94
CA VAL A 92 9.60 15.98 -9.00
C VAL A 92 9.59 14.58 -9.63
N PRO A 93 10.41 13.64 -9.10
CA PRO A 93 10.56 12.32 -9.69
C PRO A 93 9.23 11.55 -9.57
N GLY A 94 8.84 10.88 -10.66
CA GLY A 94 7.56 10.16 -10.74
C GLY A 94 6.32 11.06 -10.86
N VAL A 95 6.49 12.39 -10.85
CA VAL A 95 5.39 13.35 -11.10
C VAL A 95 5.61 14.11 -12.39
N THR A 96 6.66 14.92 -12.47
CA THR A 96 6.94 15.79 -13.62
C THR A 96 8.08 15.29 -14.50
N GLN A 97 8.95 14.44 -13.99
CA GLN A 97 10.05 13.82 -14.75
C GLN A 97 10.54 12.52 -14.12
N PHE A 98 11.38 11.77 -14.85
CA PHE A 98 12.20 10.71 -14.26
C PHE A 98 13.39 11.31 -13.48
N SER A 99 13.94 10.52 -12.55
CA SER A 99 15.17 10.89 -11.84
C SER A 99 16.38 10.93 -12.77
N ILE A 100 17.30 11.86 -12.52
CA ILE A 100 18.60 11.94 -13.21
C ILE A 100 19.48 10.78 -12.69
N GLN A 101 19.83 9.86 -13.58
CA GLN A 101 20.61 8.67 -13.24
C GLN A 101 22.05 9.01 -12.82
N PRO A 102 22.71 8.14 -12.02
CA PRO A 102 24.13 8.30 -11.71
C PRO A 102 24.97 8.48 -12.97
N ARG A 103 25.82 9.52 -12.98
CA ARG A 103 26.68 9.95 -14.10
C ARG A 103 25.94 10.50 -15.33
N ASP A 104 24.65 10.74 -15.22
CA ASP A 104 23.85 11.37 -16.26
C ASP A 104 23.64 12.87 -15.99
N ASN A 105 22.97 13.56 -16.91
CA ASN A 105 22.65 14.98 -16.80
C ASN A 105 21.23 15.29 -17.30
N TYR A 106 20.72 16.44 -16.89
CA TYR A 106 19.44 16.97 -17.36
C TYR A 106 19.47 18.50 -17.40
N THR A 107 18.78 19.08 -18.38
CA THR A 107 18.68 20.54 -18.52
C THR A 107 17.29 21.02 -18.12
N TYR A 108 17.22 21.79 -17.05
CA TYR A 108 16.01 22.46 -16.61
C TYR A 108 15.87 23.81 -17.30
N ARG A 109 14.66 24.13 -17.77
CA ARG A 109 14.31 25.44 -18.33
C ARG A 109 13.01 25.94 -17.75
N TRP A 110 12.94 27.22 -17.41
CA TRP A 110 11.72 27.90 -16.98
C TRP A 110 11.83 29.41 -17.19
N THR A 111 10.72 30.08 -17.48
CA THR A 111 10.65 31.55 -17.50
C THR A 111 10.25 32.09 -16.12
N ALA A 112 10.93 33.11 -15.62
CA ALA A 112 10.57 33.84 -14.40
C ALA A 112 9.33 34.75 -14.61
N GLN A 113 8.21 34.18 -15.04
CA GLN A 113 7.04 34.93 -15.49
C GLN A 113 6.20 35.42 -14.30
N ASN A 114 6.05 36.74 -14.17
CA ASN A 114 5.31 37.38 -13.08
C ASN A 114 5.77 36.95 -11.68
N GLN A 115 7.04 36.56 -11.55
CA GLN A 115 7.66 36.20 -10.28
C GLN A 115 8.92 37.01 -10.05
N TYR A 116 9.22 37.25 -8.79
CA TYR A 116 10.31 38.07 -8.31
C TYR A 116 10.60 37.72 -6.84
N GLY A 117 11.70 38.20 -6.30
CA GLY A 117 12.09 37.99 -4.90
C GLY A 117 12.86 36.69 -4.66
N SER A 118 12.79 36.20 -3.41
CA SER A 118 13.62 35.09 -2.91
C SER A 118 12.91 33.73 -3.03
N TYR A 119 13.61 32.80 -3.67
CA TYR A 119 13.24 31.38 -3.78
C TYR A 119 14.47 30.53 -3.48
N PHE A 120 14.37 29.21 -3.65
CA PHE A 120 15.49 28.31 -3.53
C PHE A 120 15.27 27.06 -4.39
N TYR A 121 16.34 26.34 -4.67
CA TYR A 121 16.27 25.03 -5.28
C TYR A 121 16.75 23.98 -4.28
N HIS A 122 16.25 22.75 -4.43
CA HIS A 122 16.69 21.65 -3.60
C HIS A 122 16.45 20.28 -4.25
N GLY A 123 17.11 19.26 -3.71
CA GLY A 123 16.85 17.88 -4.08
C GLY A 123 15.45 17.45 -3.71
N HIS A 124 14.76 16.79 -4.66
CA HIS A 124 13.40 16.27 -4.47
C HIS A 124 13.33 14.74 -4.58
N PHE A 125 14.49 14.08 -4.63
CA PHE A 125 14.62 12.63 -4.54
C PHE A 125 15.06 12.22 -3.14
N GLY A 126 14.31 11.31 -2.51
CA GLY A 126 14.54 10.93 -1.11
C GLY A 126 14.65 12.15 -0.17
N PRO A 127 15.49 12.06 0.89
CA PRO A 127 15.69 13.18 1.82
C PRO A 127 16.88 14.10 1.47
N ALA A 128 17.39 14.08 0.23
CA ALA A 128 18.68 14.67 -0.13
C ALA A 128 18.84 16.16 0.22
N PHE A 129 17.76 16.93 0.25
CA PHE A 129 17.83 18.35 0.62
C PHE A 129 18.24 18.58 2.08
N ALA A 130 17.88 17.68 3.00
CA ALA A 130 18.26 17.79 4.41
C ALA A 130 19.78 17.66 4.57
N ASP A 131 20.41 16.89 3.69
CA ASP A 131 21.85 16.59 3.70
C ASP A 131 22.70 17.52 2.82
N GLY A 132 22.18 18.71 2.48
CA GLY A 132 22.94 19.80 1.85
C GLY A 132 22.66 20.04 0.36
N MET A 133 21.81 19.24 -0.30
CA MET A 133 21.46 19.45 -1.70
C MET A 133 20.41 20.56 -1.86
N ARG A 134 20.83 21.81 -1.68
CA ARG A 134 19.97 23.01 -1.64
C ARG A 134 20.75 24.28 -1.95
N GLY A 135 20.11 25.31 -2.48
CA GLY A 135 20.75 26.62 -2.69
C GLY A 135 19.77 27.73 -3.07
N PRO A 136 20.17 29.01 -2.94
CA PRO A 136 19.25 30.13 -3.08
C PRO A 136 18.99 30.53 -4.54
N ILE A 137 17.81 31.09 -4.79
CA ILE A 137 17.41 31.71 -6.06
C ILE A 137 16.99 33.16 -5.77
N TRP A 138 17.49 34.09 -6.58
CA TRP A 138 17.05 35.48 -6.59
C TRP A 138 16.48 35.84 -7.96
N ILE A 139 15.18 36.13 -8.00
CA ILE A 139 14.52 36.65 -9.18
C ILE A 139 14.45 38.18 -9.05
N ILE A 140 15.27 38.89 -9.80
CA ILE A 140 15.38 40.36 -9.72
C ILE A 140 14.04 40.98 -10.11
N PRO A 141 13.38 41.75 -9.21
CA PRO A 141 12.14 42.42 -9.52
C PRO A 141 12.28 43.40 -10.68
N SER A 142 11.28 43.47 -11.56
CA SER A 142 11.26 44.48 -12.63
C SER A 142 11.20 45.90 -12.05
N GLU A 143 11.78 46.86 -12.78
CA GLU A 143 11.72 48.28 -12.40
C GLU A 143 10.28 48.81 -12.30
N SER A 144 9.36 48.24 -13.08
CA SER A 144 7.92 48.56 -13.04
C SER A 144 7.19 48.05 -11.80
N ARG A 145 7.77 47.13 -11.02
CA ARG A 145 7.12 46.58 -9.83
C ARG A 145 7.03 47.66 -8.74
N GLU A 146 5.88 47.80 -8.11
CA GLU A 146 5.73 48.73 -6.99
C GLU A 146 6.41 48.15 -5.73
N ARG A 147 7.17 48.98 -5.02
CA ARG A 147 7.85 48.59 -3.77
C ARG A 147 7.15 49.22 -2.57
N PRO A 148 7.04 48.52 -1.44
CA PRO A 148 6.33 49.02 -0.26
C PRO A 148 7.14 50.05 0.56
N TYR A 149 8.29 50.53 0.07
CA TYR A 149 9.23 51.36 0.84
C TYR A 149 8.65 52.69 1.33
N LYS A 150 7.67 53.26 0.62
CA LYS A 150 6.95 54.48 1.07
C LYS A 150 6.09 54.23 2.30
N LEU A 151 5.73 52.99 2.61
CA LEU A 151 5.05 52.62 3.85
C LEU A 151 6.03 52.54 5.04
N ILE A 152 7.34 52.58 4.77
CA ILE A 152 8.41 52.49 5.78
C ILE A 152 8.98 53.88 6.10
N SER A 153 9.28 54.70 5.09
CA SER A 153 9.87 56.03 5.25
C SER A 153 9.51 56.98 4.11
N ASP A 154 9.32 58.27 4.44
CA ASP A 154 9.11 59.35 3.47
C ASP A 154 10.44 60.02 3.02
N SER A 155 11.58 59.67 3.66
CA SER A 155 12.89 60.23 3.30
C SER A 155 13.36 59.71 1.94
N LYS A 156 13.78 60.62 1.06
CA LYS A 156 14.32 60.26 -0.26
C LYS A 156 15.60 59.43 -0.12
N GLU A 157 16.41 59.74 0.88
CA GLU A 157 17.65 59.03 1.19
C GLU A 157 17.36 57.58 1.61
N ASP A 158 16.40 57.37 2.53
CA ASP A 158 15.97 56.03 2.96
C ASP A 158 15.37 55.24 1.78
N LEU A 159 14.54 55.86 0.93
CA LEU A 159 13.95 55.20 -0.24
C LEU A 159 15.01 54.73 -1.25
N VAL A 160 16.03 55.55 -1.50
CA VAL A 160 17.17 55.18 -2.37
C VAL A 160 18.03 54.10 -1.72
N ALA A 161 18.27 54.19 -0.41
CA ALA A 161 19.09 53.23 0.32
C ALA A 161 18.42 51.85 0.42
N MET A 162 17.11 51.78 0.68
CA MET A 162 16.35 50.52 0.68
C MET A 162 16.33 49.88 -0.71
N LYS A 163 16.16 50.66 -1.78
CA LYS A 163 16.25 50.15 -3.14
C LYS A 163 17.64 49.61 -3.46
N LYS A 164 18.70 50.31 -3.04
CA LYS A 164 20.08 49.83 -3.19
C LYS A 164 20.33 48.53 -2.39
N ALA A 165 19.71 48.41 -1.21
CA ALA A 165 19.79 47.17 -0.42
C ALA A 165 19.12 45.98 -1.13
N GLU A 166 17.97 46.19 -1.79
CA GLU A 166 17.30 45.18 -2.64
C GLU A 166 18.17 44.71 -3.81
N GLU A 167 19.01 45.59 -4.38
CA GLU A 167 19.92 45.25 -5.48
C GLU A 167 21.07 44.32 -5.05
N SER A 168 21.41 44.29 -3.75
CA SER A 168 22.46 43.45 -3.18
C SER A 168 21.95 42.72 -1.93
N PRO A 169 21.00 41.79 -2.07
CA PRO A 169 20.45 41.07 -0.93
C PRO A 169 21.48 40.09 -0.34
N ARG A 170 21.41 39.88 0.97
CA ARG A 170 22.12 38.79 1.66
C ARG A 170 21.18 37.60 1.77
N HIS A 171 21.59 36.44 1.26
CA HIS A 171 20.80 35.22 1.32
C HIS A 171 21.33 34.33 2.45
N ILE A 172 20.44 33.92 3.35
CA ILE A 172 20.73 33.05 4.48
C ILE A 172 19.83 31.83 4.37
N VAL A 173 20.43 30.73 3.95
CA VAL A 173 19.78 29.42 3.93
C VAL A 173 19.90 28.82 5.32
N THR A 174 18.78 28.67 6.02
CA THR A 174 18.71 28.09 7.34
C THR A 174 18.21 26.65 7.28
N SER A 175 18.72 25.79 8.14
CA SER A 175 18.33 24.38 8.19
C SER A 175 18.68 23.75 9.53
N ASP A 176 17.92 22.75 9.95
CA ASP A 176 18.36 21.84 11.01
C ASP A 176 19.35 20.80 10.47
N TRP A 177 20.28 20.37 11.33
CA TRP A 177 21.35 19.44 10.96
C TRP A 177 21.50 18.33 12.00
N ASN A 178 21.44 17.08 11.54
CA ASN A 178 21.62 15.89 12.35
C ASN A 178 23.03 15.30 12.14
N ALA A 179 23.53 14.57 13.13
CA ALA A 179 24.79 13.82 13.06
C ALA A 179 24.71 12.64 12.07
N GLU A 180 23.54 11.99 12.02
CA GLU A 180 23.28 10.91 11.08
C GLU A 180 22.67 11.43 9.78
N GLY A 181 22.93 10.73 8.68
CA GLY A 181 22.28 10.99 7.40
C GLY A 181 20.76 10.83 7.49
N MET A 182 20.02 11.68 6.78
CA MET A 182 18.57 11.69 6.90
C MET A 182 17.91 10.44 6.31
N ASP A 183 18.58 9.78 5.37
CA ASP A 183 18.22 8.46 4.87
C ASP A 183 18.22 7.39 5.97
N ILE A 184 19.23 7.37 6.83
CA ILE A 184 19.33 6.47 7.99
C ILE A 184 18.23 6.79 8.99
N LEU A 185 18.03 8.08 9.29
CA LEU A 185 17.03 8.53 10.25
C LEU A 185 15.59 8.23 9.80
N LEU A 186 15.29 8.34 8.50
CA LEU A 186 13.98 7.97 7.96
C LEU A 186 13.75 6.44 7.98
N ILE A 187 14.80 5.64 7.77
CA ILE A 187 14.73 4.18 7.93
C ILE A 187 14.45 3.83 9.40
N GLN A 188 15.16 4.46 10.34
CA GLN A 188 14.91 4.28 11.76
C GLN A 188 13.48 4.66 12.14
N TYR A 189 13.01 5.83 11.70
CA TYR A 189 11.63 6.25 11.95
C TYR A 189 10.60 5.27 11.41
N ARG A 190 10.80 4.72 10.20
CA ARG A 190 9.94 3.67 9.62
C ARG A 190 9.89 2.42 10.51
N ASP A 191 11.03 2.01 11.06
CA ASP A 191 11.16 0.74 11.78
C ASP A 191 10.76 0.84 13.26
N THR A 192 10.95 2.00 13.88
CA THR A 192 10.73 2.21 15.33
C THR A 192 9.54 3.11 15.66
N GLY A 193 9.08 3.94 14.72
CA GLY A 193 8.10 5.00 14.95
C GLY A 193 8.66 6.25 15.66
N PHE A 194 9.94 6.28 16.02
CA PHE A 194 10.58 7.43 16.65
C PHE A 194 10.98 8.48 15.60
N ALA A 195 10.37 9.67 15.65
CA ALA A 195 10.59 10.69 14.63
C ALA A 195 11.94 11.42 14.83
N PRO A 196 12.65 11.79 13.74
CA PRO A 196 14.01 12.33 13.82
C PRO A 196 14.05 13.84 14.12
N TRP A 197 13.31 14.29 15.13
CA TRP A 197 13.23 15.70 15.52
C TRP A 197 14.41 16.20 16.37
N CYS A 198 15.33 15.31 16.78
CA CYS A 198 16.47 15.71 17.60
C CYS A 198 17.67 16.04 16.71
N SER A 199 17.87 17.33 16.48
CA SER A 199 18.95 17.87 15.65
C SER A 199 20.18 18.18 16.50
N ASN A 200 21.37 18.10 15.90
CA ASN A 200 22.63 18.47 16.56
C ASN A 200 22.86 19.97 16.55
N SER A 201 22.41 20.67 15.51
CA SER A 201 22.59 22.10 15.37
C SER A 201 21.58 22.74 14.42
N LEU A 202 21.45 24.07 14.50
CA LEU A 202 20.74 24.90 13.52
C LEU A 202 21.78 25.69 12.72
N THR A 203 21.71 25.57 11.40
CA THR A 203 22.68 26.13 10.45
C THR A 203 22.22 27.46 9.87
N LEU A 204 23.18 28.34 9.58
CA LEU A 204 23.04 29.50 8.70
C LEU A 204 24.08 29.35 7.59
N ASN A 205 23.64 29.26 6.34
CA ASN A 205 24.52 28.98 5.19
C ASN A 205 25.48 27.79 5.46
N ASP A 206 24.92 26.69 6.01
CA ASP A 206 25.64 25.46 6.36
C ASP A 206 26.85 25.68 7.31
N ARG A 207 26.82 26.75 8.12
CA ARG A 207 27.70 26.97 9.27
C ARG A 207 26.89 26.93 10.54
N ALA A 208 27.37 26.17 11.53
CA ALA A 208 26.69 25.97 12.80
C ALA A 208 27.68 25.68 13.91
N GLN A 209 27.20 25.69 15.15
CA GLN A 209 27.92 25.15 16.30
C GLN A 209 26.95 24.27 17.09
N THR A 210 27.44 23.19 17.69
CA THR A 210 26.66 22.36 18.61
C THR A 210 26.76 22.96 20.01
N TYR A 211 25.60 23.29 20.59
CA TYR A 211 25.50 23.84 21.93
C TYR A 211 24.97 22.78 22.90
N CYS A 212 25.75 22.45 23.93
CA CYS A 212 25.33 21.57 25.02
C CYS A 212 24.96 22.42 26.24
N HIS A 213 23.67 22.55 26.49
CA HIS A 213 23.17 23.39 27.58
C HIS A 213 23.08 22.60 28.89
N SER A 214 23.43 23.24 30.01
CA SER A 214 23.23 22.62 31.32
C SER A 214 21.73 22.40 31.59
N ALA A 215 21.38 21.35 32.32
CA ALA A 215 19.99 21.05 32.72
C ALA A 215 19.21 22.28 33.23
N ARG A 216 19.85 23.12 34.07
CA ARG A 216 19.23 24.35 34.58
C ARG A 216 18.80 25.33 33.47
N VAL A 217 19.63 25.53 32.44
CA VAL A 217 19.32 26.43 31.33
C VAL A 217 18.14 25.89 30.51
N ILE A 218 18.07 24.57 30.34
CA ILE A 218 16.98 23.90 29.62
C ILE A 218 15.68 23.97 30.44
N GLU A 219 15.75 23.76 31.75
CA GLU A 219 14.62 23.91 32.68
C GLU A 219 14.10 25.35 32.71
N ASP A 220 14.99 26.35 32.82
CA ASP A 220 14.65 27.77 32.81
C ASP A 220 13.99 28.19 31.47
N ALA A 221 14.29 27.49 30.38
CA ALA A 221 13.64 27.67 29.07
C ALA A 221 12.29 26.92 28.94
N GLY A 222 11.79 26.31 30.02
CA GLY A 222 10.51 25.61 30.08
C GLY A 222 10.57 24.13 29.67
N GLY A 223 11.73 23.50 29.78
CA GLY A 223 11.98 22.18 29.19
C GLY A 223 12.33 21.03 30.15
N PRO A 224 11.47 20.60 31.09
CA PRO A 224 11.78 19.42 31.92
C PRO A 224 11.95 18.14 31.07
N ASP A 225 12.67 17.14 31.59
CA ASP A 225 12.87 15.82 30.96
C ASP A 225 13.58 15.81 29.59
N ARG A 226 14.51 16.74 29.37
CA ARG A 226 15.35 16.82 28.18
C ARG A 226 16.81 16.46 28.47
N ASN A 227 17.52 15.96 27.47
CA ASN A 227 18.97 15.70 27.54
C ASN A 227 19.77 16.99 27.25
N ASP A 228 21.10 16.89 27.24
CA ASP A 228 21.99 18.06 27.07
C ASP A 228 21.94 18.68 25.65
N LEU A 229 21.41 17.95 24.65
CA LEU A 229 21.04 18.46 23.31
C LEU A 229 19.68 19.20 23.31
N GLY A 230 18.99 19.25 24.45
CA GLY A 230 17.67 19.83 24.60
C GLY A 230 16.53 18.96 24.06
N CYS A 231 16.78 17.69 23.75
CA CYS A 231 15.79 16.78 23.18
C CYS A 231 15.02 16.03 24.27
N ILE A 232 13.71 15.90 24.08
CA ILE A 232 12.91 14.99 24.92
C ILE A 232 13.33 13.55 24.61
N TYR A 233 13.75 12.82 25.65
CA TYR A 233 14.22 11.43 25.53
C TYR A 233 13.26 10.40 26.15
N LYS A 234 12.32 10.82 27.01
CA LYS A 234 11.35 9.91 27.66
C LYS A 234 10.10 9.73 26.81
N VAL A 235 10.25 9.24 25.58
CA VAL A 235 9.14 8.99 24.65
C VAL A 235 9.21 7.56 24.09
N PRO A 236 8.07 6.94 23.74
CA PRO A 236 8.06 5.62 23.13
C PRO A 236 8.92 5.54 21.87
N GLY A 237 9.71 4.47 21.75
CA GLY A 237 10.56 4.22 20.58
C GLY A 237 11.98 4.81 20.70
N TYR A 238 12.22 5.70 21.68
CA TYR A 238 13.54 6.27 21.95
C TYR A 238 14.59 5.20 22.28
N GLU A 239 14.19 4.13 22.94
CA GLU A 239 15.06 3.01 23.32
C GLU A 239 15.66 2.26 22.11
N PHE A 240 15.10 2.44 20.91
CA PHE A 240 15.60 1.87 19.66
C PHE A 240 16.43 2.87 18.84
N THR A 241 16.74 4.04 19.43
CA THR A 241 17.52 5.09 18.76
C THR A 241 19.03 4.96 19.02
N ASN A 242 19.83 5.57 18.15
CA ASN A 242 21.26 5.71 18.41
C ASN A 242 21.46 6.62 19.63
N ALA A 243 22.54 6.42 20.38
CA ALA A 243 22.85 7.28 21.52
C ALA A 243 22.97 8.75 21.06
N LEU A 244 22.17 9.63 21.69
CA LEU A 244 22.19 11.07 21.42
C LEU A 244 23.17 11.73 22.37
N GLU A 245 24.45 11.69 22.00
CA GLU A 245 25.53 12.33 22.77
C GLU A 245 25.68 13.80 22.34
N CYS A 246 25.82 14.68 23.34
CA CYS A 246 26.06 16.10 23.09
C CYS A 246 27.56 16.39 23.19
N GLU A 247 28.19 16.69 22.06
CA GLU A 247 29.57 17.15 22.01
C GLU A 247 29.62 18.59 21.48
N PRO A 248 30.01 19.58 22.30
CA PRO A 248 30.02 20.97 21.87
C PRO A 248 31.15 21.23 20.88
N THR A 249 30.89 22.09 19.90
CA THR A 249 31.83 22.43 18.84
C THR A 249 31.97 23.94 18.69
N ASN A 250 33.03 24.40 18.02
CA ASN A 250 33.26 25.83 17.81
C ASN A 250 33.87 26.15 16.43
N PRO A 251 33.32 25.64 15.30
CA PRO A 251 33.72 26.11 13.98
C PRO A 251 33.26 27.57 13.75
N PRO A 252 33.78 28.26 12.72
CA PRO A 252 33.41 29.63 12.42
C PRO A 252 31.91 29.80 12.10
N MET A 253 31.27 30.80 12.72
CA MET A 253 29.88 31.18 12.46
C MET A 253 29.71 31.86 11.08
N GLU A 254 28.47 31.91 10.59
CA GLU A 254 28.11 32.72 9.43
C GLU A 254 28.12 34.21 9.77
N VAL A 255 28.70 35.01 8.87
CA VAL A 255 28.87 36.45 9.06
C VAL A 255 28.18 37.21 7.94
N VAL A 256 27.07 37.86 8.27
CA VAL A 256 26.34 38.77 7.40
C VAL A 256 26.96 40.15 7.54
N GLN A 257 27.75 40.54 6.54
CA GLN A 257 28.49 41.79 6.59
C GLN A 257 27.82 42.91 5.77
N GLN A 258 27.79 44.10 6.36
CA GLN A 258 27.44 45.35 5.70
C GLN A 258 28.57 45.78 4.74
N GLN A 259 28.24 46.19 3.52
CA GLN A 259 29.19 46.84 2.61
C GLN A 259 29.39 48.31 2.99
N GLU A 260 30.44 48.94 2.46
CA GLU A 260 30.73 50.33 2.78
C GLU A 260 29.57 51.25 2.35
N ARG A 261 29.04 52.06 3.29
CA ARG A 261 27.96 53.05 3.08
C ARG A 261 26.58 52.44 2.77
N GLU A 262 26.24 51.28 3.33
CA GLU A 262 24.87 50.73 3.29
C GLU A 262 24.06 51.16 4.54
N ASP A 263 23.15 52.14 4.43
CA ASP A 263 22.29 52.52 5.57
C ASP A 263 21.21 51.48 5.91
N TRP A 264 20.91 50.62 4.93
CA TRP A 264 19.95 49.53 5.02
C TRP A 264 20.56 48.26 4.45
N ILE A 265 20.21 47.11 5.03
CA ILE A 265 20.58 45.79 4.53
C ILE A 265 19.31 44.98 4.27
N TRP A 266 19.27 44.32 3.11
CA TRP A 266 18.23 43.39 2.74
C TRP A 266 18.71 41.97 3.05
N ILE A 267 17.95 41.24 3.87
CA ILE A 267 18.27 39.87 4.25
C ILE A 267 17.12 38.95 3.88
N ASN A 268 17.41 37.92 3.10
CA ASN A 268 16.50 36.84 2.77
C ASN A 268 16.80 35.65 3.67
N PHE A 269 15.88 35.31 4.57
CA PHE A 269 15.90 34.04 5.27
C PHE A 269 15.13 33.00 4.45
N ILE A 270 15.79 31.88 4.16
CA ILE A 270 15.26 30.77 3.37
C ILE A 270 15.34 29.54 4.25
N HIS A 271 14.21 29.03 4.71
CA HIS A 271 14.23 27.87 5.58
C HIS A 271 14.05 26.56 4.81
N SER A 272 15.14 25.81 4.73
CA SER A 272 15.29 24.53 4.03
C SER A 272 15.46 23.35 4.99
N GLY A 273 15.03 23.52 6.24
CA GLY A 273 15.10 22.49 7.28
C GLY A 273 14.10 21.37 7.11
N ALA A 274 14.25 20.35 7.95
CA ALA A 274 13.47 19.13 7.91
C ALA A 274 12.51 18.98 9.11
N HIS A 275 12.78 19.64 10.24
CA HIS A 275 12.05 19.41 11.50
C HIS A 275 11.63 20.64 12.29
N HIS A 276 12.43 21.71 12.33
CA HIS A 276 12.22 22.78 13.31
C HIS A 276 11.55 24.00 12.69
N GLU A 277 10.41 24.43 13.21
CA GLU A 277 9.94 25.79 12.92
C GLU A 277 10.89 26.78 13.61
N LEU A 278 11.37 27.80 12.87
CA LEU A 278 12.40 28.69 13.39
C LEU A 278 11.83 30.04 13.80
N SER A 279 12.22 30.48 14.99
CA SER A 279 12.14 31.87 15.42
C SER A 279 13.48 32.55 15.14
N ILE A 280 13.46 33.70 14.47
CA ILE A 280 14.66 34.46 14.12
C ILE A 280 14.57 35.89 14.65
N SER A 281 15.65 36.35 15.29
CA SER A 281 15.82 37.74 15.74
C SER A 281 17.26 38.22 15.55
N ILE A 282 17.46 39.53 15.51
CA ILE A 282 18.78 40.17 15.48
C ILE A 282 18.89 41.03 16.73
N ASP A 283 19.86 40.71 17.58
CA ASP A 283 20.03 41.40 18.87
C ASP A 283 20.07 42.93 18.68
N GLU A 284 19.37 43.64 19.57
CA GLU A 284 19.24 45.11 19.59
C GLU A 284 18.59 45.77 18.35
N HIS A 285 18.28 45.03 17.27
CA HIS A 285 17.70 45.60 16.05
C HIS A 285 16.21 45.27 15.91
N GLU A 286 15.42 46.28 15.52
CA GLU A 286 14.10 46.09 14.93
C GLU A 286 14.27 46.05 13.40
N PHE A 287 13.35 45.40 12.70
CA PHE A 287 13.39 45.30 11.25
C PHE A 287 11.99 45.22 10.65
N TYR A 288 11.91 45.47 9.34
CA TYR A 288 10.66 45.42 8.59
C TYR A 288 10.61 44.13 7.79
N VAL A 289 9.54 43.35 7.95
CA VAL A 289 9.19 42.27 7.01
C VAL A 289 8.62 42.91 5.76
N VAL A 290 9.20 42.63 4.60
CA VAL A 290 8.87 43.34 3.35
C VAL A 290 8.54 42.43 2.18
N ALA A 291 8.92 41.15 2.26
CA ALA A 291 8.45 40.14 1.33
C ALA A 291 8.30 38.78 2.02
N ALA A 292 7.40 37.96 1.49
CA ALA A 292 7.15 36.60 1.92
C ALA A 292 6.97 35.69 0.69
N ASP A 293 7.73 34.60 0.65
CA ASP A 293 7.79 33.63 -0.44
C ASP A 293 8.07 34.26 -1.83
N GLY A 294 8.72 35.43 -1.87
CA GLY A 294 9.02 36.18 -3.10
C GLY A 294 8.02 37.29 -3.43
N GLU A 295 6.86 37.35 -2.78
CA GLU A 295 5.89 38.43 -2.97
C GLU A 295 6.20 39.58 -2.01
N PHE A 296 6.19 40.83 -2.51
CA PHE A 296 6.20 41.99 -1.61
C PHE A 296 4.92 41.98 -0.77
N VAL A 297 5.04 42.42 0.48
CA VAL A 297 3.93 42.48 1.42
C VAL A 297 3.80 43.86 2.05
N SER A 298 2.64 44.14 2.64
CA SER A 298 2.45 45.28 3.53
C SER A 298 3.44 45.20 4.70
N PRO A 299 4.36 46.18 4.88
CA PRO A 299 5.46 46.01 5.82
C PRO A 299 5.03 45.90 7.27
N GLN A 300 5.61 44.95 8.00
CA GLN A 300 5.44 44.81 9.45
C GLN A 300 6.75 45.12 10.17
N LYS A 301 6.75 46.11 11.07
CA LYS A 301 7.91 46.39 11.93
C LYS A 301 7.89 45.48 13.16
N VAL A 302 8.92 44.65 13.30
CA VAL A 302 8.97 43.56 14.29
C VAL A 302 10.37 43.42 14.91
N ASN A 303 10.43 42.69 16.03
CA ASN A 303 11.66 42.26 16.70
C ASN A 303 12.03 40.81 16.38
N GLN A 304 11.03 40.02 15.96
CA GLN A 304 11.12 38.58 15.74
C GLN A 304 10.25 38.18 14.56
N ILE A 305 10.77 37.29 13.71
CA ILE A 305 10.01 36.60 12.65
C ILE A 305 9.98 35.10 12.94
N ASN A 306 8.94 34.43 12.46
CA ASN A 306 8.95 32.98 12.31
C ASN A 306 9.25 32.68 10.85
N VAL A 307 10.01 31.62 10.60
CA VAL A 307 10.23 31.08 9.26
C VAL A 307 10.01 29.59 9.34
N ASN A 308 8.88 29.13 8.79
CA ASN A 308 8.50 27.72 8.77
C ASN A 308 9.19 26.98 7.62
N LEU A 309 9.13 25.65 7.63
CA LEU A 309 9.83 24.81 6.66
C LEU A 309 9.33 25.10 5.24
N GLY A 310 10.25 25.43 4.33
CA GLY A 310 9.96 25.84 2.95
C GLY A 310 9.73 27.34 2.77
N GLU A 311 9.54 28.10 3.85
CA GLU A 311 9.21 29.53 3.75
C GLU A 311 10.44 30.41 3.47
N ARG A 312 10.17 31.56 2.83
CA ARG A 312 11.17 32.60 2.62
C ARG A 312 10.63 33.92 3.17
N ILE A 313 11.35 34.53 4.08
CA ILE A 313 10.99 35.83 4.64
C ILE A 313 12.13 36.81 4.35
N SER A 314 11.78 37.93 3.73
CA SER A 314 12.73 38.99 3.43
C SER A 314 12.51 40.17 4.37
N ILE A 315 13.60 40.63 4.96
CA ILE A 315 13.60 41.73 5.92
C ILE A 315 14.52 42.87 5.47
N LEU A 316 14.13 44.08 5.87
CA LEU A 316 14.96 45.28 5.79
C LEU A 316 15.36 45.71 7.20
N VAL A 317 16.67 45.78 7.44
CA VAL A 317 17.26 46.20 8.71
C VAL A 317 17.96 47.54 8.51
N LYS A 318 17.66 48.52 9.35
CA LYS A 318 18.36 49.81 9.35
C LYS A 318 19.66 49.70 10.15
N MET A 319 20.77 50.18 9.61
CA MET A 319 22.09 50.14 10.26
C MET A 319 22.26 51.34 11.21
N ASP A 320 21.42 51.40 12.26
CA ASP A 320 21.29 52.55 13.15
C ASP A 320 21.92 52.38 14.55
N LYS A 321 22.50 51.21 14.87
CA LYS A 321 23.17 50.98 16.16
C LYS A 321 24.69 51.23 16.06
N SER A 322 25.38 51.07 17.18
CA SER A 322 26.83 51.27 17.25
C SER A 322 27.58 50.25 16.38
N PRO A 323 28.59 50.62 15.59
CA PRO A 323 29.37 49.66 14.80
C PRO A 323 30.06 48.60 15.67
N LYS A 324 29.56 47.36 15.63
CA LYS A 324 30.10 46.14 16.27
C LYS A 324 29.42 44.90 15.66
N ASP A 325 29.76 43.72 16.17
CA ASP A 325 29.05 42.48 15.86
C ASP A 325 27.78 42.33 16.71
N TYR A 326 26.70 41.88 16.08
CA TYR A 326 25.41 41.58 16.69
C TYR A 326 25.01 40.14 16.41
N ALA A 327 24.46 39.43 17.40
CA ALA A 327 24.02 38.06 17.20
C ALA A 327 22.73 38.02 16.36
N ILE A 328 22.72 37.18 15.31
CA ILE A 328 21.53 36.68 14.63
C ILE A 328 21.18 35.36 15.32
N ARG A 329 20.02 35.29 15.97
CA ARG A 329 19.61 34.12 16.76
C ARG A 329 18.53 33.35 16.04
N LEU A 330 18.77 32.06 15.84
CA LEU A 330 17.79 31.07 15.43
C LEU A 330 17.43 30.22 16.64
N THR A 331 16.15 30.06 16.93
CA THR A 331 15.65 29.15 17.96
C THR A 331 14.53 28.29 17.43
N SER A 332 14.48 27.03 17.88
CA SER A 332 13.37 26.13 17.54
C SER A 332 12.10 26.53 18.30
N LEU A 333 10.98 26.63 17.58
CA LEU A 333 9.63 26.74 18.13
C LEU A 333 8.98 25.36 18.34
N SER A 334 9.65 24.26 17.96
CA SER A 334 9.16 22.90 18.20
C SER A 334 9.26 22.54 19.69
N PRO A 335 8.19 21.99 20.29
CA PRO A 335 8.21 21.61 21.70
C PRO A 335 9.11 20.39 21.98
N GLN A 336 9.47 19.61 20.96
CA GLN A 336 10.26 18.39 21.11
C GLN A 336 11.75 18.65 21.41
N GLN A 337 12.28 19.82 21.04
CA GLN A 337 13.67 20.17 21.28
C GLN A 337 13.87 21.67 21.55
N ILE A 338 14.64 21.98 22.60
CA ILE A 338 15.17 23.32 22.88
C ILE A 338 16.56 23.41 22.27
N ILE A 339 16.69 24.13 21.16
CA ILE A 339 17.94 24.26 20.39
C ILE A 339 18.08 25.67 19.81
N GLN A 340 19.33 26.13 19.69
CA GLN A 340 19.69 27.41 19.09
C GLN A 340 20.76 27.29 18.00
N GLY A 341 20.76 28.26 17.08
CA GLY A 341 21.86 28.56 16.16
C GLY A 341 22.20 30.04 16.22
N ILE A 342 23.46 30.40 16.00
CA ILE A 342 23.93 31.79 16.08
C ILE A 342 24.75 32.12 14.82
N GLY A 343 24.40 33.24 14.19
CA GLY A 343 25.22 33.93 13.20
C GLY A 343 25.53 35.36 13.65
N LEU A 344 26.29 36.09 12.85
CA LEU A 344 26.72 37.46 13.17
C LEU A 344 26.23 38.44 12.10
N LEU A 345 25.60 39.54 12.53
CA LEU A 345 25.45 40.75 11.74
C LEU A 345 26.61 41.69 12.07
N ARG A 346 27.43 42.02 11.08
CA ARG A 346 28.69 42.74 11.27
C ARG A 346 28.72 44.03 10.48
N TYR A 347 28.99 45.14 11.15
CA TYR A 347 29.19 46.42 10.48
C TYR A 347 30.22 47.35 11.16
N TYR A 348 30.92 48.12 10.32
CA TYR A 348 32.01 49.02 10.72
C TYR A 348 31.68 50.48 10.38
N ARG A 349 32.34 51.39 11.12
CA ARG A 349 32.45 52.78 10.68
C ARG A 349 33.45 52.86 9.52
N HIS A 350 33.21 53.78 8.58
CA HIS A 350 34.01 54.02 7.37
C HIS A 350 35.51 53.69 7.53
N GLY A 351 35.99 52.68 6.80
CA GLY A 351 37.41 52.33 6.68
C GLY A 351 37.97 51.33 7.70
N GLY A 352 37.16 50.79 8.63
CA GLY A 352 37.60 49.70 9.52
C GLY A 352 37.56 48.33 8.85
N HIS A 353 38.55 47.49 9.10
CA HIS A 353 38.53 46.04 8.81
C HIS A 353 38.66 45.31 10.14
N ALA A 354 37.72 44.43 10.49
CA ALA A 354 38.01 43.50 11.58
C ALA A 354 38.82 42.31 11.09
N ASP A 355 39.43 41.66 12.07
CA ASP A 355 40.00 40.35 11.93
C ASP A 355 38.91 39.36 11.49
N ALA A 356 38.99 38.89 10.24
CA ALA A 356 38.04 37.94 9.67
C ALA A 356 38.00 36.60 10.44
N ALA A 357 39.01 36.34 11.28
CA ALA A 357 39.13 35.13 12.09
C ALA A 357 38.29 35.13 13.38
N ASN A 358 37.81 36.28 13.88
CA ASN A 358 37.09 36.31 15.15
C ASN A 358 35.57 36.10 14.95
N THR A 359 35.08 34.91 15.31
CA THR A 359 33.67 34.51 15.27
C THR A 359 33.18 34.03 16.64
N THR A 360 33.39 34.80 17.70
CA THR A 360 32.80 34.52 19.03
C THR A 360 31.42 35.15 19.15
N VAL A 361 30.53 34.54 19.95
CA VAL A 361 29.20 35.11 20.23
C VAL A 361 29.34 36.48 20.91
N PRO A 362 28.77 37.56 20.35
CA PRO A 362 28.94 38.90 20.90
C PRO A 362 28.09 39.10 22.16
N SER A 363 28.57 39.97 23.05
CA SER A 363 27.82 40.40 24.24
C SER A 363 26.76 41.44 23.87
N THR A 364 25.68 41.01 23.21
CA THR A 364 24.53 41.84 22.80
C THR A 364 23.24 41.45 23.53
N LYS A 365 22.22 42.31 23.47
CA LYS A 365 20.93 42.08 24.15
C LYS A 365 19.95 41.31 23.24
N PRO A 366 19.53 40.09 23.63
CA PRO A 366 18.56 39.31 22.85
C PRO A 366 17.15 39.88 22.91
N TRP A 367 16.36 39.57 21.89
CA TRP A 367 14.90 39.78 21.88
C TRP A 367 14.11 38.54 22.32
N VAL A 368 14.70 37.36 22.17
CA VAL A 368 14.05 36.07 22.40
C VAL A 368 14.78 35.23 23.45
N HIS A 369 14.03 34.46 24.22
CA HIS A 369 14.53 33.37 25.05
C HIS A 369 15.00 32.18 24.20
N LEU A 370 15.64 31.19 24.83
CA LEU A 370 16.15 29.99 24.16
C LEU A 370 15.05 29.15 23.51
N ASN A 371 13.82 29.20 24.05
CA ASN A 371 12.63 28.54 23.49
C ASN A 371 11.90 29.40 22.42
N GLY A 372 12.49 30.54 22.02
CA GLY A 372 11.91 31.45 21.03
C GLY A 372 10.77 32.34 21.51
N THR A 373 10.43 32.39 22.80
CA THR A 373 9.47 33.39 23.29
C THR A 373 10.12 34.76 23.42
N LEU A 374 9.34 35.85 23.29
CA LEU A 374 9.85 37.21 23.46
C LEU A 374 10.20 37.49 24.93
N ILE A 375 11.32 38.17 25.16
CA ILE A 375 11.78 38.54 26.51
C ILE A 375 10.93 39.66 27.12
N SER A 376 10.39 40.55 26.29
CA SER A 376 9.58 41.67 26.73
C SER A 376 8.23 41.66 26.01
N GLU A 377 7.15 41.83 26.78
CA GLU A 377 5.78 41.97 26.27
C GLU A 377 5.59 43.16 25.33
N ASN A 378 6.48 44.17 25.39
CA ASN A 378 6.46 45.32 24.48
C ASN A 378 7.07 45.03 23.11
N SER A 379 7.73 43.87 22.94
CA SER A 379 8.33 43.47 21.67
C SER A 379 7.26 42.90 20.73
N LYS A 380 7.47 43.05 19.42
CA LYS A 380 6.52 42.62 18.40
C LYS A 380 7.01 41.39 17.67
N LYS A 381 6.17 40.36 17.63
CA LYS A 381 6.32 39.17 16.79
C LYS A 381 5.60 39.38 15.46
N MET A 382 6.14 38.84 14.38
CA MET A 382 5.48 38.81 13.07
C MET A 382 4.11 38.13 13.13
N ASN A 383 3.09 38.76 12.53
CA ASN A 383 1.80 38.14 12.29
C ASN A 383 1.75 37.61 10.85
N GLU A 384 1.90 36.29 10.71
CA GLU A 384 1.89 35.58 9.42
C GLU A 384 0.60 35.84 8.62
N MET A 385 -0.54 35.93 9.29
CA MET A 385 -1.85 36.16 8.66
C MET A 385 -2.11 37.62 8.27
N ALA A 386 -1.20 38.54 8.63
CA ALA A 386 -1.25 39.95 8.22
C ALA A 386 -0.21 40.29 7.13
N LEU A 387 0.36 39.29 6.47
CA LEU A 387 1.31 39.45 5.36
C LEU A 387 0.60 39.58 4.00
N ALA A 388 -0.31 40.54 3.91
CA ALA A 388 -1.05 40.81 2.67
C ALA A 388 -0.11 41.20 1.52
N PRO A 389 -0.35 40.72 0.28
CA PRO A 389 0.48 41.08 -0.86
C PRO A 389 0.42 42.59 -1.14
N PHE A 390 1.54 43.14 -1.60
CA PHE A 390 1.67 44.54 -2.00
C PHE A 390 2.09 44.62 -3.50
N PRO A 391 1.32 45.30 -4.35
CA PRO A 391 0.04 45.96 -4.06
C PRO A 391 -1.07 44.96 -3.69
N ALA A 392 -2.10 45.47 -3.02
CA ALA A 392 -3.21 44.66 -2.52
C ALA A 392 -3.90 43.88 -3.65
N ARG A 393 -4.07 42.58 -3.45
CA ARG A 393 -4.76 41.67 -4.38
C ARG A 393 -5.70 40.77 -3.58
N PRO A 394 -7.02 40.99 -3.62
CA PRO A 394 -7.96 40.11 -2.93
C PRO A 394 -8.13 38.77 -3.69
N PRO A 395 -8.46 37.67 -2.98
CA PRO A 395 -8.79 36.39 -3.61
C PRO A 395 -10.12 36.47 -4.38
N PRO A 396 -10.37 35.53 -5.31
CA PRO A 396 -11.71 35.35 -5.88
C PRO A 396 -12.76 35.07 -4.79
N LEU A 397 -13.96 35.63 -4.96
CA LEU A 397 -15.02 35.58 -3.94
C LEU A 397 -15.67 34.20 -3.80
N HIS A 398 -15.69 33.39 -4.87
CA HIS A 398 -16.32 32.07 -4.89
C HIS A 398 -15.36 31.02 -5.43
N SER A 399 -15.46 29.80 -4.90
CA SER A 399 -14.77 28.64 -5.46
C SER A 399 -15.66 27.90 -6.47
N ASP A 400 -15.03 27.33 -7.50
CA ASP A 400 -15.66 26.40 -8.44
C ASP A 400 -15.50 24.94 -7.96
N THR A 401 -14.47 24.67 -7.17
CA THR A 401 -14.13 23.34 -6.67
C THR A 401 -13.54 23.41 -5.28
N THR A 402 -14.00 22.55 -4.38
CA THR A 402 -13.44 22.41 -3.03
C THR A 402 -12.87 21.01 -2.85
N LEU A 403 -11.63 20.92 -2.41
CA LEU A 403 -10.96 19.69 -2.00
C LEU A 403 -10.75 19.72 -0.50
N LYS A 404 -11.21 18.68 0.20
CA LYS A 404 -11.03 18.58 1.65
C LYS A 404 -10.06 17.45 1.98
N PHE A 405 -8.93 17.78 2.60
CA PHE A 405 -7.89 16.83 2.96
C PHE A 405 -7.80 16.67 4.48
N LEU A 406 -8.11 15.47 4.93
CA LEU A 406 -8.00 15.06 6.33
C LEU A 406 -6.62 14.46 6.58
N VAL A 407 -5.86 15.06 7.49
CA VAL A 407 -4.53 14.63 7.91
C VAL A 407 -4.66 13.55 8.98
N LYS A 408 -4.06 12.39 8.72
CA LYS A 408 -4.15 11.22 9.61
C LYS A 408 -2.82 10.49 9.72
N MET A 409 -2.59 9.89 10.89
CA MET A 409 -1.63 8.79 11.04
C MET A 409 -2.39 7.46 10.94
N THR A 410 -2.01 6.60 10.01
CA THR A 410 -2.61 5.26 9.84
C THR A 410 -1.74 4.13 10.37
N GLY A 411 -0.56 4.48 10.88
CA GLY A 411 0.38 3.61 11.57
C GLY A 411 1.45 4.46 12.27
N PRO A 412 2.35 3.84 13.04
CA PRO A 412 3.37 4.57 13.82
C PRO A 412 4.26 5.50 12.99
N SER A 413 4.48 5.18 11.72
CA SER A 413 5.32 5.93 10.79
C SER A 413 4.65 6.16 9.44
N THR A 414 3.30 6.17 9.38
CA THR A 414 2.55 6.25 8.12
C THR A 414 1.58 7.43 8.16
N TRP A 415 1.87 8.43 7.34
CA TRP A 415 1.08 9.65 7.24
C TRP A 415 0.21 9.65 5.99
N VAL A 416 -1.00 10.18 6.12
CA VAL A 416 -1.97 10.26 5.04
C VAL A 416 -2.47 11.69 4.93
N LEU A 417 -2.47 12.20 3.71
CA LEU A 417 -3.21 13.39 3.32
C LEU A 417 -4.44 12.91 2.55
N HIS A 418 -5.57 12.75 3.25
CA HIS A 418 -6.84 12.21 2.76
C HIS A 418 -7.00 10.68 2.69
N SER A 419 -6.83 10.04 1.53
CA SER A 419 -7.31 8.67 1.29
C SER A 419 -6.30 7.57 1.64
N SER A 420 -5.03 7.77 1.30
CA SER A 420 -3.97 6.77 1.42
C SER A 420 -2.59 7.42 1.44
N PRO A 421 -1.56 6.76 2.02
CA PRO A 421 -0.21 7.31 2.05
C PRO A 421 0.40 7.31 0.64
N HIS A 422 0.95 8.44 0.20
CA HIS A 422 1.72 8.51 -1.05
C HIS A 422 3.00 7.69 -0.91
N GLN A 423 3.14 6.65 -1.73
CA GLN A 423 4.21 5.68 -1.57
C GLN A 423 5.53 6.20 -2.14
N GLY A 424 6.62 6.12 -1.36
CA GLY A 424 7.94 6.59 -1.78
C GLY A 424 8.47 5.93 -3.06
N PHE A 425 8.09 4.68 -3.35
CA PHE A 425 8.47 4.00 -4.60
C PHE A 425 7.91 4.69 -5.87
N ARG A 426 6.91 5.57 -5.72
CA ARG A 426 6.32 6.30 -6.85
C ARG A 426 7.33 7.23 -7.51
N GLN A 427 8.40 7.63 -6.81
CA GLN A 427 9.52 8.38 -7.40
C GLN A 427 10.22 7.63 -8.54
N SER A 428 10.13 6.30 -8.56
CA SER A 428 10.72 5.45 -9.61
C SER A 428 9.72 5.08 -10.72
N LEU A 429 8.44 5.40 -10.56
CA LEU A 429 7.42 5.14 -11.60
C LEU A 429 7.55 6.13 -12.76
N PRO A 430 6.99 5.79 -13.95
CA PRO A 430 6.78 6.76 -15.01
C PRO A 430 6.03 8.01 -14.49
N PRO A 431 6.39 9.23 -14.91
CA PRO A 431 5.79 10.45 -14.36
C PRO A 431 4.27 10.58 -14.60
N VAL A 432 3.50 10.91 -13.55
CA VAL A 432 2.03 11.04 -13.64
C VAL A 432 1.57 12.12 -14.63
N LEU A 433 2.46 13.08 -14.94
CA LEU A 433 2.24 14.16 -15.90
C LEU A 433 1.82 13.61 -17.27
N TRP A 434 2.50 12.59 -17.78
CA TRP A 434 2.19 11.97 -19.08
C TRP A 434 1.77 10.51 -19.01
N ASN A 435 1.99 9.82 -17.89
CA ASN A 435 1.59 8.43 -17.72
C ASN A 435 0.33 8.32 -16.84
N PHE A 436 -0.78 7.92 -17.45
CA PHE A 436 -2.06 7.75 -16.75
C PHE A 436 -2.04 6.60 -15.74
N ASP A 437 -1.24 5.56 -15.99
CA ASP A 437 -1.15 4.35 -15.18
C ASP A 437 -0.40 4.59 -13.88
N SER A 438 0.45 5.61 -13.87
CA SER A 438 1.11 6.08 -12.66
C SER A 438 0.17 6.86 -11.75
N ARG A 439 -1.05 7.24 -12.20
CA ARG A 439 -2.02 7.95 -11.36
C ARG A 439 -2.66 6.99 -10.36
N GLY A 440 -2.88 7.43 -9.13
CA GLY A 440 -3.48 6.61 -8.07
C GLY A 440 -4.42 7.40 -7.17
N ASN A 441 -4.79 6.83 -6.02
CA ASN A 441 -5.71 7.43 -5.06
C ASN A 441 -5.22 8.75 -4.44
N THR A 442 -3.96 9.10 -4.64
CA THR A 442 -3.34 10.37 -4.21
C THR A 442 -3.19 11.37 -5.36
N THR A 443 -3.79 11.11 -6.53
CA THR A 443 -3.75 12.00 -7.70
C THR A 443 -5.16 12.56 -7.94
N TYR A 444 -5.30 13.88 -7.90
CA TYR A 444 -6.57 14.61 -8.04
C TYR A 444 -6.58 15.42 -9.34
N GLY A 445 -7.77 15.74 -9.84
CA GLY A 445 -7.96 16.57 -11.05
C GLY A 445 -8.16 15.82 -12.37
N SER A 446 -8.16 14.47 -12.39
CA SER A 446 -8.36 13.66 -13.61
C SER A 446 -9.59 12.74 -13.55
N PRO A 447 -10.48 12.72 -14.56
CA PRO A 447 -10.78 13.75 -15.56
C PRO A 447 -12.00 14.59 -15.15
N GLY A 448 -11.84 15.92 -15.05
CA GLY A 448 -12.97 16.87 -15.13
C GLY A 448 -13.30 17.75 -13.91
N THR A 449 -12.41 17.91 -12.92
CA THR A 449 -12.72 18.71 -11.71
C THR A 449 -11.83 19.94 -11.50
N MET A 450 -10.69 20.09 -12.18
CA MET A 450 -9.74 21.19 -11.95
C MET A 450 -9.30 21.82 -13.27
N HIS A 451 -10.23 22.50 -13.93
CA HIS A 451 -10.02 23.09 -15.25
C HIS A 451 -9.21 24.39 -15.19
N ASN A 452 -8.58 24.75 -16.31
CA ASN A 452 -7.93 26.03 -16.45
C ASN A 452 -8.95 27.17 -16.26
N GLY A 453 -8.61 28.12 -15.38
CA GLY A 453 -9.48 29.22 -14.96
C GLY A 453 -10.31 28.94 -13.71
N SER A 454 -10.45 27.68 -13.26
CA SER A 454 -11.23 27.34 -12.05
C SER A 454 -10.60 27.91 -10.78
N VAL A 455 -11.46 28.36 -9.86
CA VAL A 455 -11.08 28.73 -8.50
C VAL A 455 -11.21 27.50 -7.60
N VAL A 456 -10.14 27.16 -6.89
CA VAL A 456 -10.04 25.98 -6.05
C VAL A 456 -9.86 26.38 -4.59
N ASP A 457 -10.68 25.79 -3.73
CA ASP A 457 -10.45 25.73 -2.29
C ASP A 457 -9.81 24.41 -1.90
N ILE A 458 -8.81 24.48 -1.03
CA ILE A 458 -8.26 23.32 -0.34
C ILE A 458 -8.41 23.53 1.16
N ILE A 459 -9.15 22.64 1.80
CA ILE A 459 -9.37 22.60 3.25
C ILE A 459 -8.46 21.51 3.82
N PHE A 460 -7.52 21.90 4.67
CA PHE A 460 -6.73 20.97 5.48
C PHE A 460 -7.38 20.85 6.86
N GLU A 461 -7.49 19.63 7.37
CA GLU A 461 -8.03 19.36 8.71
C GLU A 461 -7.22 18.27 9.39
N ASN A 462 -6.83 18.47 10.65
CA ASN A 462 -6.24 17.43 11.48
C ASN A 462 -7.33 16.47 11.99
N ASP A 463 -7.09 15.17 11.86
CA ASP A 463 -7.91 14.18 12.54
C ASP A 463 -7.85 14.33 14.07
N GLN A 464 -8.85 13.79 14.76
CA GLN A 464 -8.97 13.87 16.21
C GLN A 464 -7.77 13.27 16.98
N GLN A 465 -6.97 12.42 16.34
CA GLN A 465 -5.78 11.80 16.94
C GLN A 465 -4.47 12.50 16.57
N VAL A 466 -4.51 13.50 15.69
CA VAL A 466 -3.31 14.23 15.24
C VAL A 466 -3.08 15.45 16.11
N THR A 467 -1.90 15.51 16.72
CA THR A 467 -1.48 16.63 17.58
C THR A 467 -0.32 17.42 16.99
N ALA A 468 0.20 17.03 15.82
CA ALA A 468 1.33 17.71 15.19
C ALA A 468 0.90 18.93 14.37
N MET A 469 1.81 19.89 14.22
CA MET A 469 1.73 20.97 13.25
C MET A 469 2.29 20.51 11.90
N HIS A 470 1.64 20.91 10.80
CA HIS A 470 2.04 20.55 9.43
C HIS A 470 2.30 21.79 8.57
N PRO A 471 3.54 22.05 8.12
CA PRO A 471 3.80 23.02 7.07
C PRO A 471 3.50 22.37 5.71
N PHE A 472 2.44 22.79 5.02
CA PHE A 472 2.17 22.34 3.66
C PHE A 472 2.87 23.23 2.65
N HIS A 473 3.41 22.62 1.59
CA HIS A 473 3.91 23.29 0.40
C HIS A 473 3.13 22.79 -0.82
N LYS A 474 2.66 23.73 -1.63
CA LYS A 474 2.04 23.47 -2.92
C LYS A 474 3.00 23.93 -4.02
N HIS A 475 3.34 23.01 -4.90
CA HIS A 475 4.12 23.32 -6.09
C HIS A 475 3.35 24.25 -7.04
N ASN A 476 4.10 24.96 -7.90
CA ASN A 476 3.58 25.92 -8.87
C ASN A 476 2.79 27.06 -8.22
N MET A 477 1.47 27.15 -8.46
CA MET A 477 0.68 28.33 -8.10
C MET A 477 0.60 28.58 -6.60
N LYS A 478 0.88 29.82 -6.19
CA LYS A 478 0.58 30.33 -4.86
C LYS A 478 -0.92 30.32 -4.57
N ALA A 479 -1.28 30.25 -3.30
CA ALA A 479 -2.63 30.31 -2.80
C ALA A 479 -2.78 31.32 -1.67
N PHE A 480 -3.96 31.92 -1.59
CA PHE A 480 -4.36 32.77 -0.48
C PHE A 480 -4.72 31.91 0.72
N ILE A 481 -4.17 32.20 1.89
CA ILE A 481 -4.59 31.56 3.15
C ILE A 481 -5.81 32.33 3.66
N ILE A 482 -7.01 31.85 3.33
CA ILE A 482 -8.25 32.59 3.55
C ILE A 482 -8.89 32.32 4.91
N GLY A 483 -8.49 31.28 5.64
CA GLY A 483 -9.03 31.03 6.97
C GLY A 483 -8.29 29.94 7.74
N MET A 484 -8.34 30.03 9.06
CA MET A 484 -7.76 29.06 9.99
C MET A 484 -8.63 28.96 11.24
N GLY A 485 -8.67 27.80 11.88
CA GLY A 485 -9.39 27.64 13.13
C GLY A 485 -9.15 26.29 13.80
N GLU A 486 -9.91 26.06 14.86
CA GLU A 486 -9.86 24.87 15.71
C GLU A 486 -11.28 24.27 15.84
N GLY A 487 -11.39 23.06 16.39
CA GLY A 487 -12.68 22.43 16.69
C GLY A 487 -13.32 21.66 15.53
N GLY A 488 -12.56 21.38 14.46
CA GLY A 488 -12.98 20.67 13.26
C GLY A 488 -13.59 21.59 12.21
N PHE A 489 -13.72 21.08 10.98
CA PHE A 489 -14.39 21.76 9.87
C PHE A 489 -15.56 20.90 9.38
N PRO A 490 -16.78 21.04 9.92
CA PRO A 490 -17.86 20.10 9.65
C PRO A 490 -18.52 20.25 8.27
N PHE A 491 -18.12 21.26 7.49
CA PHE A 491 -18.73 21.60 6.20
C PHE A 491 -17.98 20.95 5.03
N ASP A 492 -18.68 20.81 3.91
CA ASP A 492 -18.08 20.28 2.67
C ASP A 492 -17.44 21.39 1.84
N THR A 493 -17.90 22.64 1.97
CA THR A 493 -17.40 23.80 1.22
C THR A 493 -17.17 25.02 2.11
N VAL A 494 -16.37 25.98 1.63
CA VAL A 494 -16.17 27.27 2.29
C VAL A 494 -17.46 28.08 2.26
N GLU A 495 -18.19 28.05 1.15
CA GLU A 495 -19.46 28.75 0.98
C GLU A 495 -20.50 28.32 2.03
N GLU A 496 -20.56 27.03 2.38
CA GLU A 496 -21.40 26.53 3.47
C GLU A 496 -20.92 27.07 4.83
N ALA A 497 -19.62 27.01 5.11
CA ALA A 497 -19.03 27.52 6.36
C ALA A 497 -19.30 29.02 6.57
N LEU A 498 -19.31 29.81 5.49
CA LEU A 498 -19.66 31.23 5.52
C LEU A 498 -21.13 31.48 5.85
N GLY A 499 -22.01 30.47 5.83
CA GLY A 499 -23.36 30.52 6.35
C GLY A 499 -23.44 30.57 7.89
N HIS A 500 -22.39 30.12 8.59
CA HIS A 500 -22.35 29.99 10.04
C HIS A 500 -21.50 31.09 10.69
N GLU A 501 -22.08 31.83 11.63
CA GLU A 501 -21.42 33.00 12.26
C GLU A 501 -20.11 32.65 12.99
N ASP A 502 -20.09 31.50 13.67
CA ASP A 502 -18.91 31.02 14.40
C ASP A 502 -17.72 30.67 13.50
N TYR A 503 -17.96 30.37 12.22
CA TYR A 503 -16.91 30.07 11.25
C TYR A 503 -16.59 31.28 10.38
N ARG A 504 -17.60 32.08 10.00
CA ARG A 504 -17.44 33.27 9.15
C ARG A 504 -16.38 34.24 9.68
N LYS A 505 -16.28 34.40 11.01
CA LYS A 505 -15.28 35.28 11.66
C LYS A 505 -13.83 34.85 11.46
N ASN A 506 -13.59 33.59 11.09
CA ASN A 506 -12.26 33.01 10.91
C ASN A 506 -11.75 33.15 9.47
N PHE A 507 -12.55 33.74 8.55
CA PHE A 507 -12.17 33.94 7.16
C PHE A 507 -11.80 35.40 6.84
N ASN A 508 -10.73 35.58 6.07
CA ASN A 508 -10.27 36.86 5.53
C ASN A 508 -10.27 36.81 3.98
N PHE A 509 -11.18 37.59 3.37
CA PHE A 509 -11.24 37.80 1.91
C PHE A 509 -10.81 39.20 1.47
N HIS A 510 -10.37 40.05 2.40
CA HIS A 510 -9.97 41.42 2.10
C HIS A 510 -8.48 41.49 1.75
N ASP A 511 -7.65 40.98 2.65
CA ASP A 511 -6.19 41.07 2.55
C ASP A 511 -5.46 39.82 3.08
N PRO A 512 -5.90 38.58 2.73
CA PRO A 512 -5.20 37.37 3.16
C PRO A 512 -3.79 37.27 2.55
N PRO A 513 -2.85 36.59 3.23
CA PRO A 513 -1.51 36.37 2.70
C PRO A 513 -1.54 35.43 1.48
N LEU A 514 -0.72 35.73 0.47
CA LEU A 514 -0.55 34.93 -0.76
C LEU A 514 0.81 34.22 -0.70
N ARG A 515 0.79 32.88 -0.55
CA ARG A 515 1.97 32.07 -0.24
C ARG A 515 1.99 30.80 -1.08
N ASP A 516 3.13 30.12 -1.21
CA ASP A 516 3.18 28.77 -1.81
C ASP A 516 3.19 27.66 -0.75
N GLY A 517 3.18 28.03 0.53
CA GLY A 517 2.91 27.13 1.63
C GLY A 517 1.88 27.68 2.61
N CYS A 518 1.39 26.82 3.50
CA CYS A 518 0.53 27.20 4.61
C CYS A 518 0.80 26.33 5.83
N ARG A 519 0.57 26.89 7.02
CA ARG A 519 0.64 26.15 8.28
C ARG A 519 -0.74 25.57 8.59
N LEU A 520 -0.79 24.28 8.88
CA LEU A 520 -1.88 23.67 9.64
C LEU A 520 -1.43 23.54 11.09
N ASN A 521 -2.11 24.24 12.00
CA ASN A 521 -1.75 24.29 13.42
C ASN A 521 -1.77 22.91 14.08
N GLU A 522 -1.05 22.80 15.20
CA GLU A 522 -1.16 21.63 16.07
C GLU A 522 -2.55 21.54 16.71
N GLY A 523 -2.96 20.31 17.03
CA GLY A 523 -4.21 20.05 17.75
C GLY A 523 -5.27 19.32 16.92
N ALA A 524 -6.06 18.54 17.64
CA ALA A 524 -7.17 17.76 17.10
C ALA A 524 -8.22 18.68 16.46
N GLY A 525 -8.55 18.43 15.18
CA GLY A 525 -9.52 19.25 14.45
C GLY A 525 -9.05 20.66 14.11
N ALA A 526 -7.77 20.99 14.27
CA ALA A 526 -7.21 22.21 13.68
C ALA A 526 -7.45 22.18 12.16
N TRP A 527 -7.77 23.33 11.56
CA TRP A 527 -8.04 23.43 10.14
C TRP A 527 -7.46 24.70 9.52
N THR A 528 -7.17 24.63 8.23
CA THR A 528 -6.63 25.75 7.43
C THR A 528 -7.18 25.65 6.02
N VAL A 529 -7.59 26.79 5.45
CA VAL A 529 -8.17 26.86 4.11
C VAL A 529 -7.32 27.75 3.23
N ILE A 530 -6.93 27.21 2.08
CA ILE A 530 -6.28 27.98 1.02
C ILE A 530 -7.17 28.07 -0.22
N ARG A 531 -7.12 29.21 -0.91
CA ARG A 531 -7.87 29.49 -2.15
C ARG A 531 -6.94 29.99 -3.25
N TYR A 532 -7.04 29.45 -4.45
CA TYR A 532 -6.29 29.93 -5.61
C TYR A 532 -7.07 29.76 -6.91
N GLN A 533 -6.62 30.43 -7.96
CA GLN A 533 -7.15 30.24 -9.32
C GLN A 533 -6.12 29.51 -10.17
N ILE A 534 -6.58 28.51 -10.93
CA ILE A 534 -5.76 27.82 -11.92
C ILE A 534 -5.54 28.78 -13.09
N THR A 535 -4.31 29.28 -13.23
CA THR A 535 -3.95 30.28 -14.26
C THR A 535 -3.04 29.72 -15.35
N PHE A 536 -2.45 28.55 -15.12
CA PHE A 536 -1.64 27.81 -16.09
C PHE A 536 -1.69 26.31 -15.78
N PRO A 537 -1.47 25.45 -16.79
CA PRO A 537 -1.47 24.00 -16.62
C PRO A 537 -0.27 23.53 -15.77
N ALA A 538 -0.53 22.68 -14.78
CA ALA A 538 0.51 22.13 -13.91
C ALA A 538 0.15 20.72 -13.37
N ALA A 539 1.18 19.92 -13.07
CA ALA A 539 1.04 18.77 -12.18
C ALA A 539 1.78 19.11 -10.88
N SER A 540 1.05 19.63 -9.90
CA SER A 540 1.64 20.14 -8.67
C SER A 540 1.61 19.10 -7.57
N MET A 541 2.76 18.81 -6.98
CA MET A 541 2.78 18.10 -5.71
C MET A 541 2.30 19.03 -4.59
N LEU A 542 1.43 18.54 -3.72
CA LEU A 542 1.03 19.18 -2.48
C LEU A 542 1.44 18.25 -1.34
N HIS A 543 2.34 18.69 -0.48
CA HIS A 543 2.92 17.83 0.54
C HIS A 543 3.27 18.57 1.82
N CYS A 544 3.40 17.84 2.92
CA CYS A 544 3.99 18.40 4.13
C CYS A 544 5.51 18.58 3.92
N HIS A 545 6.05 19.73 4.30
CA HIS A 545 7.46 20.08 4.18
C HIS A 545 8.29 19.66 5.42
N ARG A 546 7.69 18.90 6.33
CA ARG A 546 8.38 18.18 7.41
C ARG A 546 8.81 16.82 6.89
N ILE A 547 10.11 16.52 6.92
CA ILE A 547 10.66 15.46 6.05
C ILE A 547 10.16 14.05 6.39
N HIS A 548 9.95 13.75 7.67
CA HIS A 548 9.41 12.45 8.07
C HIS A 548 7.91 12.34 7.82
N HIS A 549 7.17 13.45 7.72
CA HIS A 549 5.80 13.43 7.22
C HIS A 549 5.78 13.18 5.71
N PHE A 550 6.64 13.88 4.97
CA PHE A 550 6.85 13.70 3.54
C PHE A 550 7.22 12.25 3.22
N GLY A 551 8.33 11.75 3.76
CA GLY A 551 8.86 10.41 3.49
C GLY A 551 7.92 9.27 3.88
N SER A 552 6.98 9.53 4.79
CA SER A 552 5.96 8.57 5.24
C SER A 552 4.60 8.69 4.55
N GLY A 553 4.50 9.54 3.52
CA GLY A 553 3.38 9.56 2.59
C GLY A 553 2.38 10.70 2.72
N GLN A 554 2.67 11.77 3.47
CA GLN A 554 1.80 12.95 3.58
C GLN A 554 1.90 13.85 2.33
N GLN A 555 1.49 13.32 1.18
CA GLN A 555 1.60 13.97 -0.12
C GLN A 555 0.41 13.63 -1.01
N VAL A 556 0.04 14.53 -1.91
CA VAL A 556 -0.88 14.29 -3.03
C VAL A 556 -0.36 15.02 -4.28
N VAL A 557 -0.89 14.67 -5.44
CA VAL A 557 -0.61 15.34 -6.71
C VAL A 557 -1.89 15.94 -7.25
N LEU A 558 -1.85 17.22 -7.62
CA LEU A 558 -2.95 17.97 -8.22
C LEU A 558 -2.66 18.14 -9.71
N LEU A 559 -3.57 17.66 -10.57
CA LEU A 559 -3.54 17.85 -12.01
C LEU A 559 -4.42 19.06 -12.34
N GLU A 560 -3.78 20.22 -12.49
CA GLU A 560 -4.42 21.53 -12.60
C GLU A 560 -4.39 21.99 -14.06
N GLY A 561 -5.56 22.17 -14.68
CA GLY A 561 -5.68 22.71 -16.04
C GLY A 561 -4.96 21.90 -17.11
N VAL A 562 -4.70 20.61 -16.88
CA VAL A 562 -3.87 19.74 -17.74
C VAL A 562 -4.40 19.61 -19.17
N GLU A 563 -5.69 19.90 -19.41
CA GLU A 563 -6.27 19.98 -20.75
C GLU A 563 -5.70 21.10 -21.61
N SER A 564 -5.08 22.11 -20.99
CA SER A 564 -4.42 23.23 -21.66
C SER A 564 -2.90 23.09 -21.75
N MET A 565 -2.36 21.95 -21.30
CA MET A 565 -0.92 21.71 -21.25
C MET A 565 -0.32 21.42 -22.62
N ALA A 566 0.85 21.99 -22.90
CA ALA A 566 1.62 21.63 -24.09
C ALA A 566 2.09 20.16 -24.01
N PRO A 567 2.21 19.44 -25.14
CA PRO A 567 2.75 18.09 -25.14
C PRO A 567 4.16 18.05 -24.56
N VAL A 568 4.41 17.07 -23.68
CA VAL A 568 5.74 16.83 -23.11
C VAL A 568 6.73 16.42 -24.23
N PRO A 569 7.91 17.05 -24.34
CA PRO A 569 8.90 16.72 -25.35
C PRO A 569 9.39 15.28 -25.27
N ASP A 570 9.70 14.68 -26.43
CA ASP A 570 10.22 13.31 -26.51
C ASP A 570 11.53 13.11 -25.75
N GLU A 571 12.40 14.12 -25.72
CA GLU A 571 13.65 14.09 -24.97
C GLU A 571 13.44 13.93 -23.45
N VAL A 572 12.36 14.49 -22.91
CA VAL A 572 11.99 14.37 -21.50
C VAL A 572 11.36 13.00 -21.22
N ARG A 573 10.51 12.51 -22.13
CA ARG A 573 9.89 11.18 -22.00
C ARG A 573 10.89 10.04 -22.13
N ASN A 574 11.93 10.23 -22.94
CA ASN A 574 12.95 9.22 -23.26
C ASN A 574 14.27 9.46 -22.52
N MET A 575 14.28 10.26 -21.44
CA MET A 575 15.43 10.33 -20.54
C MET A 575 15.87 8.94 -20.10
N VAL A 576 17.16 8.74 -19.84
CA VAL A 576 17.64 7.48 -19.27
C VAL A 576 17.00 7.28 -17.90
N HIS A 577 16.38 6.13 -17.68
CA HIS A 577 15.73 5.77 -16.43
C HIS A 577 15.85 4.27 -16.18
N ALA A 578 15.72 3.88 -14.91
CA ALA A 578 15.51 2.49 -14.55
C ALA A 578 14.02 2.15 -14.72
N ASP A 579 13.71 1.10 -15.48
CA ASP A 579 12.36 0.55 -15.51
C ASP A 579 12.05 -0.06 -14.14
N PHE A 580 11.27 0.68 -13.35
CA PHE A 580 10.83 0.21 -12.06
C PHE A 580 9.45 -0.39 -12.18
N ILE A 581 9.40 -1.72 -12.08
CA ILE A 581 8.16 -2.44 -11.83
C ILE A 581 8.05 -2.55 -10.31
N PRO A 582 7.08 -1.86 -9.67
CA PRO A 582 6.94 -1.92 -8.23
C PRO A 582 6.83 -3.39 -7.78
N PRO A 583 7.57 -3.82 -6.75
CA PRO A 583 7.35 -5.10 -6.13
C PRO A 583 6.07 -5.00 -5.28
N VAL A 584 4.92 -4.85 -5.92
CA VAL A 584 3.66 -4.56 -5.22
C VAL A 584 2.57 -5.45 -5.79
N SER A 585 1.74 -5.92 -4.85
CA SER A 585 0.48 -6.63 -5.06
C SER A 585 -0.13 -6.37 -6.42
N SER A 586 -0.53 -7.45 -7.09
CA SER A 586 -1.16 -7.61 -8.41
C SER A 586 -2.40 -6.74 -8.72
N HIS A 587 -2.52 -5.53 -8.17
CA HIS A 587 -3.74 -4.71 -8.19
C HIS A 587 -3.64 -3.46 -9.06
N ASP A 588 -2.45 -2.97 -9.44
CA ASP A 588 -2.32 -1.74 -10.25
C ASP A 588 -1.82 -1.96 -11.68
N GLN A 589 -1.55 -3.20 -12.10
CA GLN A 589 -1.19 -3.52 -13.50
C GLN A 589 -2.41 -3.74 -14.42
N PHE A 590 -3.62 -3.94 -13.90
CA PHE A 590 -4.76 -4.35 -14.75
C PHE A 590 -5.45 -3.21 -15.53
N GLY A 591 -5.15 -1.94 -15.24
CA GLY A 591 -5.66 -0.79 -16.01
C GLY A 591 -4.70 -0.34 -17.12
N ALA A 592 -3.40 -0.48 -16.86
CA ALA A 592 -2.29 0.01 -17.67
C ALA A 592 -1.92 -0.88 -18.86
N LEU A 593 -2.01 -2.20 -18.64
CA LEU A 593 -1.65 -3.22 -19.62
C LEU A 593 -2.60 -3.31 -20.82
N LEU A 594 -3.68 -2.52 -20.88
CA LEU A 594 -4.55 -2.48 -22.06
C LEU A 594 -4.06 -1.54 -23.18
N SER A 595 -3.04 -0.71 -22.94
CA SER A 595 -2.55 0.25 -23.95
C SER A 595 -1.11 0.01 -24.45
N ALA A 596 -0.28 -0.76 -23.73
CA ALA A 596 1.14 -0.95 -24.06
C ALA A 596 1.59 -2.40 -24.31
N GLU A 597 0.79 -3.44 -24.00
CA GLU A 597 1.17 -4.85 -24.21
C GLU A 597 0.76 -5.42 -25.57
N LEU A 598 1.04 -4.70 -26.66
CA LEU A 598 0.94 -5.28 -28.01
C LEU A 598 2.29 -5.71 -28.60
N PHE A 599 3.42 -5.51 -27.90
CA PHE A 599 4.74 -5.76 -28.49
C PHE A 599 5.80 -6.51 -27.67
N ASP A 600 5.51 -7.05 -26.48
CA ASP A 600 6.49 -7.91 -25.79
C ASP A 600 5.87 -9.23 -25.26
N ILE A 601 5.67 -10.16 -26.18
CA ILE A 601 5.22 -11.53 -25.92
C ILE A 601 6.45 -12.43 -25.90
N GLN A 602 7.05 -12.66 -24.73
CA GLN A 602 8.05 -13.74 -24.55
C GLN A 602 7.82 -14.67 -23.35
N ALA A 603 6.69 -14.57 -22.64
CA ALA A 603 6.42 -15.48 -21.52
C ALA A 603 4.98 -16.01 -21.41
N PHE A 604 4.22 -16.15 -22.50
CA PHE A 604 3.00 -16.96 -22.51
C PHE A 604 2.80 -17.62 -23.87
N GLU A 605 2.79 -18.96 -23.90
CA GLU A 605 2.41 -19.76 -25.07
C GLU A 605 0.95 -20.24 -24.90
N PRO A 606 0.27 -20.76 -25.94
CA PRO A 606 -0.94 -20.16 -26.46
C PRO A 606 -2.05 -21.20 -26.44
N ALA A 607 -2.65 -21.41 -25.27
CA ALA A 607 -3.93 -22.11 -25.19
C ALA A 607 -5.13 -21.16 -25.42
N GLN A 608 -4.88 -19.85 -25.59
CA GLN A 608 -5.91 -18.82 -25.78
C GLN A 608 -6.15 -18.44 -27.25
N LEU A 609 -5.40 -19.00 -28.21
CA LEU A 609 -5.48 -18.64 -29.63
C LEU A 609 -6.62 -19.31 -30.42
N PHE A 610 -7.48 -20.11 -29.76
CA PHE A 610 -8.60 -20.79 -30.43
C PHE A 610 -10.00 -20.18 -30.16
N VAL A 611 -10.15 -19.21 -29.24
CA VAL A 611 -11.50 -18.74 -28.82
C VAL A 611 -11.74 -17.22 -29.02
N CYS A 612 -10.73 -16.41 -29.38
CA CYS A 612 -10.91 -14.96 -29.57
C CYS A 612 -10.65 -14.45 -31.01
N ASN A 613 -10.97 -15.24 -32.05
CA ASN A 613 -10.92 -14.79 -33.45
C ASN A 613 -12.32 -14.52 -34.04
N ILE A 614 -13.05 -13.58 -33.43
CA ILE A 614 -14.09 -12.82 -34.14
C ILE A 614 -13.71 -11.35 -34.00
N PHE A 615 -13.28 -10.75 -35.11
CA PHE A 615 -12.61 -9.44 -35.30
C PHE A 615 -11.08 -9.47 -35.11
N PRO A 616 -10.29 -9.47 -36.22
CA PRO A 616 -10.38 -8.48 -37.29
C PRO A 616 -10.48 -9.11 -38.69
N ILE A 617 -11.69 -9.19 -39.26
CA ILE A 617 -11.89 -9.59 -40.66
C ILE A 617 -11.62 -8.41 -41.63
N MET A 618 -11.57 -7.16 -41.15
CA MET A 618 -11.43 -5.99 -42.03
C MET A 618 -9.97 -5.67 -42.44
N ALA A 619 -8.96 -6.04 -41.65
CA ALA A 619 -7.54 -5.78 -42.01
C ALA A 619 -6.94 -6.88 -42.91
N ILE A 620 -7.52 -8.09 -42.88
CA ILE A 620 -7.04 -9.22 -43.69
C ILE A 620 -7.62 -9.17 -45.11
N LEU A 621 -8.67 -8.39 -45.37
CA LEU A 621 -9.30 -8.25 -46.69
C LEU A 621 -8.53 -7.33 -47.66
N GLU A 622 -7.64 -6.46 -47.19
CA GLU A 622 -6.77 -5.65 -48.07
C GLU A 622 -5.45 -6.33 -48.46
N ALA A 623 -4.99 -7.32 -47.70
CA ALA A 623 -3.74 -8.06 -47.96
C ALA A 623 -3.93 -9.35 -48.80
N VAL A 624 -5.05 -9.52 -49.50
CA VAL A 624 -5.41 -10.79 -50.19
C VAL A 624 -4.65 -11.01 -51.49
N VAL A 625 -4.00 -10.00 -52.06
CA VAL A 625 -3.50 -10.08 -53.44
C VAL A 625 -2.17 -10.84 -53.58
N ASN A 626 -1.47 -11.25 -52.50
CA ASN A 626 -0.16 -11.93 -52.58
C ASN A 626 -0.04 -13.21 -51.71
N ARG A 627 -1.05 -14.09 -51.75
CA ARG A 627 -1.38 -15.00 -50.63
C ARG A 627 -0.69 -16.36 -50.47
N SER A 628 0.23 -16.81 -51.32
CA SER A 628 0.82 -18.15 -51.14
C SER A 628 2.10 -18.15 -50.29
N ILE A 629 3.01 -17.20 -50.52
CA ILE A 629 4.38 -17.23 -49.97
C ILE A 629 4.42 -16.66 -48.54
N ALA A 630 3.66 -15.59 -48.27
CA ALA A 630 3.61 -14.96 -46.96
C ALA A 630 3.03 -15.88 -45.87
N LEU A 631 2.01 -16.68 -46.21
CA LEU A 631 1.41 -17.64 -45.28
C LEU A 631 2.39 -18.76 -44.93
N THR A 632 3.18 -19.25 -45.91
CA THR A 632 4.19 -20.28 -45.69
C THR A 632 5.32 -19.79 -44.78
N HIS A 633 5.79 -18.55 -44.95
CA HIS A 633 6.81 -17.97 -44.08
C HIS A 633 6.33 -17.76 -42.64
N VAL A 634 5.08 -17.31 -42.47
CA VAL A 634 4.48 -17.17 -41.12
C VAL A 634 4.33 -18.53 -40.46
N LEU A 635 3.81 -19.54 -41.17
CA LEU A 635 3.72 -20.92 -40.67
C LEU A 635 5.08 -21.50 -40.32
N PHE A 636 6.10 -21.25 -41.14
CA PHE A 636 7.46 -21.72 -40.88
C PHE A 636 8.10 -21.03 -39.66
N ALA A 637 7.91 -19.71 -39.50
CA ALA A 637 8.38 -18.97 -38.33
C ALA A 637 7.69 -19.45 -37.04
N ILE A 638 6.39 -19.73 -37.10
CA ILE A 638 5.62 -20.37 -36.03
C ILE A 638 6.26 -21.72 -35.68
N VAL A 639 6.42 -22.63 -36.65
CA VAL A 639 7.00 -23.96 -36.39
C VAL A 639 8.40 -23.87 -35.76
N LEU A 640 9.25 -22.95 -36.22
CA LEU A 640 10.57 -22.73 -35.63
C LEU A 640 10.49 -22.20 -34.19
N LEU A 641 9.59 -21.27 -33.92
CA LEU A 641 9.38 -20.71 -32.58
C LEU A 641 8.91 -21.80 -31.60
N TYR A 642 7.84 -22.52 -31.93
CA TYR A 642 7.33 -23.61 -31.09
C TYR A 642 8.36 -24.74 -30.96
N GLY A 643 9.04 -25.09 -32.05
CA GLY A 643 10.13 -26.07 -32.02
C GLY A 643 11.27 -25.66 -31.09
N GLY A 644 11.70 -24.40 -31.14
CA GLY A 644 12.70 -23.83 -30.24
C GLY A 644 12.28 -23.84 -28.78
N ILE A 645 11.02 -23.49 -28.49
CA ILE A 645 10.45 -23.51 -27.14
C ILE A 645 10.39 -24.94 -26.58
N LEU A 646 9.97 -25.91 -27.39
CA LEU A 646 9.93 -27.33 -26.99
C LEU A 646 11.35 -27.85 -26.70
N LEU A 647 12.32 -27.54 -27.57
CA LEU A 647 13.73 -27.89 -27.35
C LEU A 647 14.28 -27.28 -26.07
N TYR A 648 14.01 -25.99 -25.83
CA TYR A 648 14.40 -25.30 -24.60
C TYR A 648 13.80 -25.98 -23.37
N ARG A 649 12.48 -26.18 -23.34
CA ARG A 649 11.79 -26.79 -22.21
C ARG A 649 12.32 -28.17 -21.87
N VAL A 650 12.63 -28.99 -22.88
CA VAL A 650 13.06 -30.38 -22.68
C VAL A 650 14.53 -30.48 -22.27
N PHE A 651 15.42 -29.70 -22.89
CA PHE A 651 16.87 -29.90 -22.76
C PHE A 651 17.62 -28.79 -22.03
N PHE A 652 17.11 -27.56 -22.04
CA PHE A 652 17.83 -26.38 -21.55
C PHE A 652 17.16 -25.69 -20.36
N SER A 653 15.91 -26.03 -20.04
CA SER A 653 15.24 -25.44 -18.88
C SER A 653 15.99 -25.76 -17.58
N PRO A 654 15.90 -24.91 -16.56
CA PRO A 654 16.41 -25.21 -15.22
C PRO A 654 15.92 -26.54 -14.64
N LEU A 655 14.72 -27.00 -15.06
CA LEU A 655 14.15 -28.28 -14.65
C LEU A 655 14.61 -29.49 -15.49
N SER A 656 15.41 -29.30 -16.55
CA SER A 656 15.93 -30.38 -17.41
C SER A 656 16.77 -31.43 -16.66
N LYS A 657 17.31 -31.06 -15.49
CA LYS A 657 18.10 -31.92 -14.60
C LYS A 657 17.26 -32.90 -13.79
N PHE A 658 15.95 -32.68 -13.72
CA PHE A 658 15.02 -33.56 -13.01
C PHE A 658 14.48 -34.64 -13.96
N PRO A 659 14.39 -35.90 -13.51
CA PRO A 659 13.89 -36.99 -14.33
C PRO A 659 12.37 -36.87 -14.55
N GLY A 660 11.87 -37.43 -15.64
CA GLY A 660 10.45 -37.44 -15.98
C GLY A 660 10.20 -37.60 -17.48
N PRO A 661 8.95 -37.86 -17.89
CA PRO A 661 8.61 -38.03 -19.30
C PRO A 661 8.96 -36.80 -20.14
N LYS A 662 9.60 -37.01 -21.30
CA LYS A 662 9.97 -35.89 -22.19
C LYS A 662 8.76 -35.12 -22.71
N LEU A 663 7.62 -35.81 -22.91
CA LEU A 663 6.35 -35.18 -23.28
C LEU A 663 5.81 -34.26 -22.18
N ALA A 664 5.91 -34.68 -20.91
CA ALA A 664 5.55 -33.88 -19.75
C ALA A 664 6.47 -32.64 -19.61
N ALA A 665 7.77 -32.81 -19.88
CA ALA A 665 8.72 -31.70 -19.93
C ALA A 665 8.44 -30.71 -21.07
N ALA A 666 7.88 -31.17 -22.19
CA ALA A 666 7.62 -30.38 -23.38
C ALA A 666 6.32 -29.56 -23.28
N SER A 667 5.24 -30.15 -22.73
CA SER A 667 3.92 -29.51 -22.69
C SER A 667 3.01 -30.01 -21.57
N SER A 668 2.17 -29.12 -21.04
CA SER A 668 1.07 -29.46 -20.13
C SER A 668 -0.07 -30.27 -20.78
N TRP A 669 -0.04 -30.49 -22.10
CA TRP A 669 -0.96 -31.41 -22.77
C TRP A 669 -0.79 -32.87 -22.29
N TYR A 670 0.37 -33.21 -21.76
CA TYR A 670 0.60 -34.49 -21.11
C TYR A 670 -0.35 -34.68 -19.91
N GLU A 671 -0.38 -33.70 -19.01
CA GLU A 671 -1.33 -33.69 -17.88
C GLU A 671 -2.77 -33.70 -18.37
N PHE A 672 -3.11 -32.82 -19.33
CA PHE A 672 -4.46 -32.71 -19.87
C PHE A 672 -5.00 -34.06 -20.38
N TYR A 673 -4.16 -34.85 -21.04
CA TYR A 673 -4.54 -36.18 -21.51
C TYR A 673 -5.01 -37.08 -20.36
N TYR A 674 -4.29 -37.13 -19.24
CA TYR A 674 -4.68 -37.94 -18.09
C TYR A 674 -5.85 -37.36 -17.29
N GLU A 675 -6.00 -36.03 -17.31
CA GLU A 675 -7.06 -35.35 -16.58
C GLU A 675 -8.41 -35.42 -17.32
N PHE A 676 -8.43 -35.46 -18.65
CA PHE A 676 -9.69 -35.41 -19.43
C PHE A 676 -9.96 -36.62 -20.33
N ILE A 677 -8.91 -37.28 -20.85
CA ILE A 677 -9.06 -38.27 -21.93
C ILE A 677 -8.88 -39.69 -21.39
N TYR A 678 -7.75 -39.96 -20.71
CA TYR A 678 -7.38 -41.29 -20.29
C TYR A 678 -8.40 -41.87 -19.31
N LYS A 679 -8.93 -43.06 -19.64
CA LYS A 679 -9.96 -43.79 -18.86
C LYS A 679 -11.15 -42.93 -18.42
N GLY A 680 -11.49 -41.90 -19.20
CA GLY A 680 -12.63 -41.02 -18.93
C GLY A 680 -12.39 -39.92 -17.86
N GLY A 681 -11.12 -39.58 -17.59
CA GLY A 681 -10.68 -38.40 -16.85
C GLY A 681 -10.27 -38.60 -15.38
N SER A 682 -9.66 -37.58 -14.80
CA SER A 682 -9.19 -37.49 -13.40
C SER A 682 -8.26 -38.63 -12.99
N GLN A 683 -7.30 -38.96 -13.85
CA GLN A 683 -6.35 -40.05 -13.63
C GLN A 683 -4.92 -39.56 -13.36
N PHE A 684 -4.64 -38.26 -13.48
CA PHE A 684 -3.26 -37.77 -13.43
C PHE A 684 -2.61 -37.98 -12.05
N ALA A 685 -3.36 -37.84 -10.95
CA ALA A 685 -2.84 -38.10 -9.60
C ALA A 685 -2.29 -39.54 -9.43
N PHE A 686 -3.00 -40.55 -9.96
CA PHE A 686 -2.53 -41.93 -9.92
C PHE A 686 -1.35 -42.14 -10.87
N HIS A 687 -1.39 -41.51 -12.05
CA HIS A 687 -0.30 -41.60 -12.99
C HIS A 687 1.00 -41.00 -12.44
N ILE A 688 0.93 -39.95 -11.61
CA ILE A 688 2.10 -39.41 -10.90
C ILE A 688 2.75 -40.47 -10.00
N ASP A 689 1.98 -41.30 -9.31
CA ASP A 689 2.53 -42.40 -8.49
C ASP A 689 3.23 -43.46 -9.35
N GLU A 690 2.70 -43.77 -10.55
CA GLU A 690 3.39 -44.63 -11.54
C GLU A 690 4.72 -43.99 -11.99
N LEU A 691 4.74 -42.69 -12.25
CA LEU A 691 5.96 -41.97 -12.63
C LEU A 691 7.01 -42.00 -11.52
N HIS A 692 6.61 -41.97 -10.26
CA HIS A 692 7.56 -42.11 -9.14
C HIS A 692 8.17 -43.51 -9.04
N GLN A 693 7.45 -44.56 -9.44
CA GLN A 693 8.00 -45.91 -9.54
C GLN A 693 9.08 -46.01 -10.63
N GLU A 694 8.93 -45.26 -11.72
CA GLU A 694 9.87 -45.27 -12.86
C GLU A 694 11.07 -44.33 -12.67
N TYR A 695 10.83 -43.09 -12.23
CA TYR A 695 11.82 -42.00 -12.24
C TYR A 695 12.40 -41.66 -10.86
N GLY A 696 11.86 -42.23 -9.78
CA GLY A 696 12.30 -41.98 -8.40
C GLY A 696 11.54 -40.85 -7.69
N PRO A 697 12.04 -40.36 -6.54
CA PRO A 697 11.26 -39.50 -5.62
C PRO A 697 11.03 -38.06 -6.10
N PHE A 698 11.79 -37.56 -7.08
CA PHE A 698 11.64 -36.22 -7.64
C PHE A 698 11.36 -36.31 -9.14
N VAL A 699 10.15 -35.95 -9.57
CA VAL A 699 9.73 -36.13 -10.97
C VAL A 699 9.23 -34.84 -11.56
N ARG A 700 9.70 -34.49 -12.75
CA ARG A 700 9.16 -33.40 -13.55
C ARG A 700 7.89 -33.86 -14.25
N ILE A 701 6.75 -33.34 -13.81
CA ILE A 701 5.41 -33.76 -14.26
C ILE A 701 4.76 -32.79 -15.25
N THR A 702 5.28 -31.57 -15.36
CA THR A 702 4.90 -30.58 -16.38
C THR A 702 6.15 -29.77 -16.78
N PRO A 703 6.08 -28.84 -17.75
CA PRO A 703 7.25 -28.04 -18.10
C PRO A 703 7.76 -27.16 -16.95
N TRP A 704 6.94 -26.91 -15.92
CA TRP A 704 7.20 -25.95 -14.85
C TRP A 704 7.08 -26.53 -13.44
N GLU A 705 6.72 -27.81 -13.29
CA GLU A 705 6.39 -28.43 -12.00
C GLU A 705 7.21 -29.68 -11.72
N ILE A 706 7.78 -29.74 -10.51
CA ILE A 706 8.36 -30.94 -9.91
C ILE A 706 7.41 -31.48 -8.85
N HIS A 707 7.03 -32.74 -8.98
CA HIS A 707 6.34 -33.49 -7.94
C HIS A 707 7.34 -34.26 -7.07
N VAL A 708 7.11 -34.25 -5.76
CA VAL A 708 7.97 -34.89 -4.77
C VAL A 708 7.18 -35.98 -4.04
N ASN A 709 7.66 -37.21 -4.14
CA ASN A 709 7.20 -38.37 -3.38
C ASN A 709 8.23 -38.75 -2.32
N ASP A 710 8.36 -37.89 -1.32
CA ASP A 710 9.09 -38.17 -0.08
C ASP A 710 8.43 -37.39 1.06
N PHE A 711 7.80 -38.10 1.99
CA PHE A 711 7.10 -37.50 3.12
C PHE A 711 8.05 -36.69 4.03
N ARG A 712 9.36 -36.96 4.00
CA ARG A 712 10.37 -36.26 4.82
C ARG A 712 10.54 -34.81 4.37
N HIS A 713 10.23 -34.50 3.11
CA HIS A 713 10.29 -33.14 2.55
C HIS A 713 8.95 -32.38 2.61
N TYR A 714 7.89 -33.01 3.12
CA TYR A 714 6.55 -32.40 3.16
C TYR A 714 6.54 -31.06 3.93
N ASP A 715 7.22 -31.00 5.07
CA ASP A 715 7.29 -29.78 5.91
C ASP A 715 8.20 -28.70 5.31
N SER A 716 9.14 -29.08 4.44
CA SER A 716 9.97 -28.14 3.67
C SER A 716 9.16 -27.48 2.55
N ILE A 717 8.32 -28.25 1.86
CA ILE A 717 7.45 -27.75 0.77
C ILE A 717 6.27 -26.96 1.33
N TYR A 718 5.68 -27.40 2.44
CA TYR A 718 4.56 -26.73 3.10
C TYR A 718 4.97 -26.15 4.46
N SER A 719 5.93 -25.22 4.40
CA SER A 719 6.54 -24.62 5.59
C SER A 719 5.66 -23.54 6.24
N TYR A 720 5.85 -23.36 7.56
CA TYR A 720 5.37 -22.19 8.30
C TYR A 720 6.32 -20.99 8.23
N GLN A 721 7.58 -21.23 7.86
CA GLN A 721 8.65 -20.23 7.83
C GLN A 721 8.84 -19.65 6.42
N LEU A 722 8.74 -20.48 5.38
CA LEU A 722 9.00 -20.05 4.01
C LEU A 722 7.78 -19.38 3.36
N HIS A 723 8.03 -18.32 2.61
CA HIS A 723 6.99 -17.50 1.97
C HIS A 723 6.66 -17.98 0.55
N HIS A 724 6.06 -19.16 0.45
CA HIS A 724 5.66 -19.71 -0.86
C HIS A 724 4.30 -19.19 -1.34
N ASP A 725 4.24 -18.86 -2.63
CA ASP A 725 3.03 -18.47 -3.34
C ASP A 725 2.26 -19.68 -3.86
N LYS A 726 0.99 -19.50 -4.24
CA LYS A 726 0.32 -20.43 -5.15
C LYS A 726 0.51 -19.95 -6.60
N PRO A 727 0.44 -20.84 -7.59
CA PRO A 727 0.44 -20.43 -8.99
C PRO A 727 -0.73 -19.50 -9.31
N GLU A 728 -0.46 -18.40 -10.02
CA GLU A 728 -1.46 -17.35 -10.31
C GLU A 728 -2.67 -17.89 -11.10
N HIS A 729 -2.44 -18.84 -12.02
CA HIS A 729 -3.51 -19.44 -12.82
C HIS A 729 -4.56 -20.18 -11.98
N LEU A 730 -4.24 -20.58 -10.74
CA LEU A 730 -5.20 -21.23 -9.82
C LEU A 730 -6.14 -20.24 -9.13
N LYS A 731 -5.91 -18.92 -9.24
CA LYS A 731 -6.78 -17.87 -8.67
C LYS A 731 -8.24 -18.03 -9.13
N TRP A 732 -8.43 -18.37 -10.40
CA TRP A 732 -9.74 -18.50 -11.00
C TRP A 732 -10.37 -19.89 -10.81
N ARG A 733 -9.60 -20.86 -10.29
CA ARG A 733 -9.98 -22.29 -10.25
C ARG A 733 -11.35 -22.51 -9.64
N ALA A 734 -11.65 -21.80 -8.57
CA ALA A 734 -12.83 -22.03 -7.78
C ALA A 734 -13.92 -20.96 -7.98
N GLY A 735 -13.78 -20.00 -8.89
CA GLY A 735 -14.81 -18.96 -9.10
C GLY A 735 -14.91 -17.89 -7.99
N GLN A 736 -14.10 -17.97 -6.93
CA GLN A 736 -13.97 -16.94 -5.88
C GLN A 736 -12.56 -16.31 -5.83
N PRO A 737 -12.15 -15.55 -6.86
CA PRO A 737 -10.77 -15.07 -7.03
C PRO A 737 -10.29 -14.14 -5.90
N ASN A 738 -11.22 -13.54 -5.16
CA ASN A 738 -10.90 -12.62 -4.07
C ASN A 738 -10.88 -13.30 -2.68
N SER A 739 -11.23 -14.59 -2.58
CA SER A 739 -11.24 -15.33 -1.30
C SER A 739 -9.82 -15.63 -0.76
N ILE A 740 -9.71 -15.93 0.54
CA ILE A 740 -8.45 -16.46 1.11
C ILE A 740 -7.98 -17.71 0.36
N PHE A 741 -8.89 -18.61 -0.01
CA PHE A 741 -8.55 -19.87 -0.67
C PHE A 741 -7.86 -19.64 -2.02
N ALA A 742 -8.37 -18.72 -2.83
CA ALA A 742 -7.87 -18.44 -4.17
C ALA A 742 -6.60 -17.56 -4.19
N THR A 743 -6.26 -16.90 -3.08
CA THR A 743 -5.21 -15.87 -3.03
C THR A 743 -3.82 -16.44 -3.36
N PRO A 744 -3.18 -16.04 -4.48
CA PRO A 744 -1.87 -16.57 -4.87
C PRO A 744 -0.72 -16.05 -4.02
N ASP A 745 -0.67 -14.73 -3.79
CA ASP A 745 0.37 -14.08 -2.98
C ASP A 745 0.33 -14.51 -1.50
N HIS A 746 1.48 -14.88 -0.96
CA HIS A 746 1.64 -15.34 0.42
C HIS A 746 1.27 -14.28 1.45
N ASN A 747 1.71 -13.03 1.25
CA ASN A 747 1.56 -11.97 2.25
C ASN A 747 0.11 -11.49 2.36
N LEU A 748 -0.58 -11.37 1.21
CA LEU A 748 -2.01 -11.12 1.14
C LEU A 748 -2.80 -12.26 1.76
N HIS A 749 -2.45 -13.52 1.45
CA HIS A 749 -3.06 -14.69 2.09
C HIS A 749 -2.87 -14.64 3.62
N ARG A 750 -1.67 -14.33 4.12
CA ARG A 750 -1.38 -14.22 5.56
C ARG A 750 -2.27 -13.19 6.23
N ARG A 751 -2.43 -11.99 5.65
CA ARG A 751 -3.31 -10.94 6.19
C ARG A 751 -4.77 -11.37 6.23
N ARG A 752 -5.29 -11.91 5.12
CA ARG A 752 -6.66 -12.44 5.03
C ARG A 752 -6.90 -13.56 6.04
N ARG A 753 -5.90 -14.43 6.23
CA ARG A 753 -5.93 -15.50 7.21
C ARG A 753 -5.98 -14.97 8.65
N ALA A 754 -5.16 -13.97 8.96
CA ALA A 754 -5.11 -13.40 10.30
C ALA A 754 -6.48 -12.89 10.75
N ALA A 755 -7.26 -12.28 9.83
CA ALA A 755 -8.61 -11.84 10.11
C ALA A 755 -9.60 -12.98 10.40
N LEU A 756 -9.45 -14.14 9.75
CA LEU A 756 -10.38 -15.27 9.91
C LEU A 756 -10.00 -16.24 11.04
N ASN A 757 -8.72 -16.30 11.44
CA ASN A 757 -8.21 -17.25 12.43
C ASN A 757 -9.00 -17.28 13.77
N PRO A 758 -9.42 -16.14 14.37
CA PRO A 758 -10.16 -16.16 15.64
C PRO A 758 -11.45 -16.99 15.58
N TYR A 759 -12.15 -16.95 14.43
CA TYR A 759 -13.42 -17.65 14.22
C TYR A 759 -13.25 -19.15 14.03
N PHE A 760 -12.06 -19.63 13.68
CA PHE A 760 -11.80 -21.07 13.53
C PHE A 760 -10.88 -21.63 14.62
N SER A 761 -10.69 -20.87 15.71
CA SER A 761 -9.99 -21.35 16.90
C SER A 761 -10.77 -22.48 17.58
N LYS A 762 -10.08 -23.40 18.27
CA LYS A 762 -10.71 -24.52 18.97
C LYS A 762 -11.77 -24.06 19.96
N SER A 763 -11.48 -23.02 20.75
CA SER A 763 -12.43 -22.46 21.72
C SER A 763 -13.69 -21.91 21.05
N ARG A 764 -13.54 -21.24 19.90
CA ARG A 764 -14.67 -20.64 19.21
C ARG A 764 -15.56 -21.70 18.57
N VAL A 765 -14.97 -22.70 17.92
CA VAL A 765 -15.70 -23.84 17.38
C VAL A 765 -16.43 -24.62 18.49
N ALA A 766 -15.77 -24.86 19.62
CA ALA A 766 -16.38 -25.56 20.75
C ALA A 766 -17.64 -24.85 21.29
N SER A 767 -17.63 -23.50 21.32
CA SER A 767 -18.81 -22.70 21.71
C SER A 767 -20.00 -22.87 20.77
N PHE A 768 -19.77 -23.30 19.53
CA PHE A 768 -20.81 -23.59 18.54
C PHE A 768 -21.33 -25.04 18.60
N GLY A 769 -20.67 -25.91 19.37
CA GLY A 769 -21.04 -27.32 19.55
C GLY A 769 -22.52 -27.57 19.90
N PRO A 770 -23.15 -26.77 20.80
CA PRO A 770 -24.58 -26.94 21.11
C PRO A 770 -25.50 -26.78 19.90
N TYR A 771 -25.20 -25.85 18.99
CA TYR A 771 -25.99 -25.66 17.76
C TYR A 771 -25.87 -26.87 16.83
N ILE A 772 -24.65 -27.38 16.63
CA ILE A 772 -24.41 -28.60 15.83
C ILE A 772 -25.20 -29.78 16.42
N GLN A 773 -25.14 -29.94 17.74
CA GLN A 773 -25.85 -31.00 18.46
C GLN A 773 -27.38 -30.85 18.34
N GLU A 774 -27.91 -29.63 18.34
CA GLU A 774 -29.33 -29.38 18.12
C GLU A 774 -29.77 -29.81 16.71
N ARG A 775 -29.01 -29.42 15.67
CA ARG A 775 -29.29 -29.84 14.29
C ARG A 775 -29.18 -31.36 14.14
N LEU A 776 -28.21 -31.99 14.79
CA LEU A 776 -28.09 -33.46 14.86
C LEU A 776 -29.30 -34.10 15.54
N ASN A 777 -29.82 -33.51 16.62
CA ASN A 777 -31.03 -34.02 17.27
C ASN A 777 -32.23 -33.97 16.32
N SER A 778 -32.44 -32.87 15.60
CA SER A 778 -33.50 -32.79 14.57
C SER A 778 -33.30 -33.83 13.46
N MET A 779 -32.07 -33.99 12.97
CA MET A 779 -31.73 -34.97 11.95
C MET A 779 -32.04 -36.39 12.42
N CYS A 780 -31.58 -36.78 13.60
CA CYS A 780 -31.85 -38.09 14.19
C CYS A 780 -33.36 -38.31 14.41
N GLN A 781 -34.10 -37.31 14.91
CA GLN A 781 -35.55 -37.42 15.08
C GLN A 781 -36.26 -37.67 13.75
N ARG A 782 -35.83 -36.99 12.68
CA ARG A 782 -36.37 -37.23 11.33
C ARG A 782 -36.03 -38.62 10.82
N VAL A 783 -34.78 -39.07 10.97
CA VAL A 783 -34.35 -40.43 10.60
C VAL A 783 -35.19 -41.49 11.32
N GLN A 784 -35.38 -41.33 12.64
CA GLN A 784 -36.23 -42.19 13.45
C GLN A 784 -37.69 -42.18 12.94
N ARG A 785 -38.24 -41.00 12.67
CA ARG A 785 -39.64 -40.86 12.24
C ARG A 785 -39.88 -41.43 10.84
N GLU A 786 -38.97 -41.24 9.89
CA GLU A 786 -39.22 -41.49 8.47
C GLU A 786 -38.61 -42.79 7.94
N PHE A 787 -37.56 -43.33 8.59
CA PHE A 787 -36.78 -44.45 8.05
C PHE A 787 -36.72 -45.66 8.99
N ALA A 788 -36.64 -45.46 10.31
CA ALA A 788 -36.48 -46.55 11.27
C ALA A 788 -37.64 -47.56 11.20
N GLY A 789 -37.33 -48.84 10.93
CA GLY A 789 -38.30 -49.92 10.84
C GLY A 789 -39.26 -49.85 9.64
N LYS A 790 -38.99 -48.97 8.66
CA LYS A 790 -39.91 -48.69 7.53
C LYS A 790 -39.44 -49.22 6.17
N GLU A 791 -38.32 -49.93 6.13
CA GLU A 791 -37.67 -50.42 4.89
C GLU A 791 -37.41 -49.33 3.82
N LYS A 792 -37.48 -48.05 4.22
CA LYS A 792 -37.17 -46.91 3.36
C LYS A 792 -35.66 -46.74 3.29
N VAL A 793 -35.12 -46.65 2.07
CA VAL A 793 -33.69 -46.47 1.83
C VAL A 793 -33.28 -45.03 2.16
N LEU A 794 -32.25 -44.88 2.99
CA LEU A 794 -31.64 -43.61 3.37
C LEU A 794 -30.34 -43.40 2.58
N ASN A 795 -30.21 -42.28 1.88
CA ASN A 795 -28.94 -41.84 1.32
C ASN A 795 -28.16 -41.06 2.39
N LEU A 796 -27.01 -41.60 2.81
CA LEU A 796 -26.21 -41.01 3.88
C LEU A 796 -25.51 -39.72 3.44
N GLY A 797 -25.11 -39.62 2.16
CA GLY A 797 -24.49 -38.42 1.61
C GLY A 797 -25.45 -37.24 1.65
N ASP A 798 -26.69 -37.44 1.22
CA ASP A 798 -27.74 -36.42 1.22
C ASP A 798 -28.07 -35.97 2.67
N MET A 799 -28.24 -36.92 3.58
CA MET A 799 -28.48 -36.65 5.01
C MET A 799 -27.36 -35.81 5.63
N TRP A 800 -26.11 -36.22 5.48
CA TRP A 800 -24.96 -35.46 5.99
C TRP A 800 -24.83 -34.11 5.30
N GLY A 801 -25.19 -34.05 4.02
CA GLY A 801 -25.23 -32.85 3.22
C GLY A 801 -26.12 -31.76 3.83
N CYS A 802 -27.36 -32.10 4.18
CA CYS A 802 -28.28 -31.18 4.86
C CYS A 802 -27.70 -30.67 6.20
N LEU A 803 -27.14 -31.55 7.01
CA LEU A 803 -26.57 -31.18 8.32
C LEU A 803 -25.44 -30.17 8.16
N VAL A 804 -24.47 -30.47 7.30
CA VAL A 804 -23.29 -29.62 7.10
C VAL A 804 -23.70 -28.29 6.47
N ALA A 805 -24.63 -28.32 5.50
CA ALA A 805 -25.12 -27.11 4.85
C ALA A 805 -25.79 -26.15 5.85
N ASP A 806 -26.72 -26.65 6.67
CA ASP A 806 -27.38 -25.86 7.72
C ASP A 806 -26.34 -25.32 8.73
N THR A 807 -25.38 -26.16 9.13
CA THR A 807 -24.35 -25.80 10.11
C THR A 807 -23.43 -24.67 9.62
N ILE A 808 -22.86 -24.82 8.42
CA ILE A 808 -21.88 -23.87 7.88
C ILE A 808 -22.56 -22.57 7.44
N ALA A 809 -23.75 -22.63 6.86
CA ALA A 809 -24.51 -21.44 6.50
C ALA A 809 -24.87 -20.61 7.73
N HIS A 810 -25.29 -21.27 8.82
CA HIS A 810 -25.55 -20.59 10.07
C HIS A 810 -24.27 -20.00 10.67
N TYR A 811 -23.16 -20.73 10.62
CA TYR A 811 -21.88 -20.22 11.14
C TYR A 811 -21.35 -19.01 10.38
N ALA A 812 -21.50 -19.00 9.05
CA ALA A 812 -21.00 -17.93 8.19
C ALA A 812 -21.91 -16.67 8.21
N PHE A 813 -23.23 -16.86 8.15
CA PHE A 813 -24.20 -15.79 7.91
C PHE A 813 -25.36 -15.69 8.92
N HIS A 814 -25.42 -16.58 9.90
CA HIS A 814 -26.58 -16.74 10.79
C HIS A 814 -27.89 -16.98 10.01
N ARG A 815 -27.82 -17.84 9.00
CA ARG A 815 -28.97 -18.25 8.18
C ARG A 815 -29.42 -19.65 8.54
N GLU A 816 -30.73 -19.80 8.76
CA GLU A 816 -31.39 -21.07 9.05
C GLU A 816 -32.22 -21.52 7.84
N TYR A 817 -31.63 -22.35 6.98
CA TYR A 817 -32.38 -22.98 5.89
C TYR A 817 -33.27 -24.13 6.37
N ASN A 818 -32.84 -24.78 7.47
CA ASN A 818 -33.55 -25.89 8.10
C ASN A 818 -33.76 -27.07 7.14
N TRP A 819 -32.83 -27.29 6.21
CA TRP A 819 -32.91 -28.35 5.20
C TRP A 819 -32.95 -29.73 5.82
N VAL A 820 -32.35 -29.92 6.99
CA VAL A 820 -32.48 -31.15 7.78
C VAL A 820 -33.96 -31.56 7.95
N ASN A 821 -34.88 -30.61 8.10
CA ASN A 821 -36.30 -30.89 8.30
C ASN A 821 -37.15 -30.73 7.04
N THR A 822 -36.75 -29.85 6.11
CA THR A 822 -37.61 -29.43 4.98
C THR A 822 -37.23 -30.06 3.64
N ALA A 823 -35.97 -30.46 3.44
CA ALA A 823 -35.53 -31.02 2.17
C ALA A 823 -36.20 -32.37 1.91
N VAL A 824 -36.76 -32.56 0.71
CA VAL A 824 -37.37 -33.84 0.31
C VAL A 824 -36.28 -34.91 0.28
N ASP A 825 -36.48 -36.00 1.02
CA ASP A 825 -35.51 -37.11 1.13
C ASP A 825 -34.06 -36.68 1.41
N PHE A 826 -33.87 -35.59 2.16
CA PHE A 826 -32.57 -34.96 2.46
C PHE A 826 -31.79 -34.42 1.25
N GLN A 827 -32.44 -34.24 0.10
CA GLN A 827 -31.79 -33.67 -1.08
C GLN A 827 -31.65 -32.15 -0.92
N CYS A 828 -30.44 -31.72 -0.55
CA CYS A 828 -30.11 -30.30 -0.38
C CYS A 828 -29.86 -29.63 -1.74
N PRO A 829 -30.58 -28.55 -2.09
CA PRO A 829 -30.41 -27.85 -3.37
C PRO A 829 -28.98 -27.35 -3.65
N LEU A 830 -28.23 -27.01 -2.59
CA LEU A 830 -26.85 -26.53 -2.71
C LEU A 830 -25.86 -27.62 -3.17
N LEU A 831 -26.21 -28.90 -2.96
CA LEU A 831 -25.36 -30.05 -3.28
C LEU A 831 -25.61 -30.62 -4.67
N GLU A 832 -26.75 -30.32 -5.30
CA GLU A 832 -27.13 -30.85 -6.62
C GLU A 832 -26.15 -30.45 -7.74
N GLN A 833 -25.42 -29.35 -7.58
CA GLN A 833 -24.56 -28.77 -8.64
C GLN A 833 -23.05 -28.95 -8.41
N VAL A 834 -22.67 -29.70 -7.37
CA VAL A 834 -21.27 -29.84 -6.94
C VAL A 834 -20.42 -30.61 -7.95
N ASP A 835 -20.99 -31.60 -8.65
CA ASP A 835 -20.24 -32.38 -9.65
C ASP A 835 -19.83 -31.54 -10.86
N VAL A 836 -20.75 -30.71 -11.38
CA VAL A 836 -20.47 -29.78 -12.49
C VAL A 836 -19.44 -28.74 -12.06
N PHE A 837 -19.58 -28.21 -10.84
CA PHE A 837 -18.62 -27.24 -10.30
C PHE A 837 -17.22 -27.85 -10.15
N ALA A 838 -17.11 -29.08 -9.65
CA ALA A 838 -15.83 -29.77 -9.53
C ALA A 838 -15.20 -30.07 -10.91
N ASP A 839 -15.99 -30.38 -11.94
CA ASP A 839 -15.48 -30.53 -13.32
C ASP A 839 -14.92 -29.20 -13.87
N ILE A 840 -15.55 -28.07 -13.55
CA ILE A 840 -15.03 -26.74 -13.88
C ILE A 840 -13.72 -26.47 -13.13
N MET A 841 -13.64 -26.81 -11.84
CA MET A 841 -12.42 -26.64 -11.04
C MET A 841 -11.23 -27.41 -11.58
N ASP A 842 -11.44 -28.53 -12.29
CA ASP A 842 -10.35 -29.28 -12.91
C ASP A 842 -10.02 -28.75 -14.32
N THR A 843 -10.98 -28.12 -15.00
CA THR A 843 -10.79 -27.51 -16.32
C THR A 843 -10.05 -26.18 -16.28
N VAL A 844 -10.37 -25.31 -15.32
CA VAL A 844 -9.83 -23.94 -15.24
C VAL A 844 -8.30 -23.89 -15.12
N PRO A 845 -7.60 -24.78 -14.39
CA PRO A 845 -6.14 -24.78 -14.37
C PRO A 845 -5.49 -24.92 -15.76
N HIS A 846 -6.13 -25.66 -16.67
CA HIS A 846 -5.67 -25.81 -18.06
C HIS A 846 -6.10 -24.66 -18.96
N PHE A 847 -7.26 -24.06 -18.67
CA PHE A 847 -7.81 -22.94 -19.44
C PHE A 847 -8.30 -21.82 -18.49
N PRO A 848 -7.39 -21.00 -17.93
CA PRO A 848 -7.75 -20.00 -16.92
C PRO A 848 -8.75 -18.95 -17.41
N VAL A 849 -8.79 -18.70 -18.73
CA VAL A 849 -9.76 -17.82 -19.39
C VAL A 849 -11.19 -18.24 -19.09
N ILE A 850 -11.47 -19.55 -19.01
CA ILE A 850 -12.83 -20.03 -18.73
C ILE A 850 -13.30 -19.51 -17.36
N GLY A 851 -12.45 -19.61 -16.34
CA GLY A 851 -12.77 -19.10 -15.00
C GLY A 851 -12.92 -17.58 -14.97
N MET A 852 -12.05 -16.85 -15.68
CA MET A 852 -12.13 -15.40 -15.80
C MET A 852 -13.42 -14.96 -16.51
N VAL A 853 -13.74 -15.58 -17.65
CA VAL A 853 -14.95 -15.28 -18.44
C VAL A 853 -16.20 -15.59 -17.63
N LEU A 854 -16.28 -16.75 -16.97
CA LEU A 854 -17.43 -17.10 -16.13
C LEU A 854 -17.61 -16.14 -14.96
N TYR A 855 -16.53 -15.64 -14.36
CA TYR A 855 -16.59 -14.69 -13.24
C TYR A 855 -17.17 -13.34 -13.65
N PHE A 856 -16.80 -12.82 -14.83
CA PHE A 856 -17.31 -11.54 -15.34
C PHE A 856 -18.61 -11.66 -16.14
N MET A 857 -19.08 -12.89 -16.40
CA MET A 857 -20.30 -13.14 -17.15
C MET A 857 -21.54 -12.80 -16.31
N PRO A 858 -22.53 -12.07 -16.86
CA PRO A 858 -23.77 -11.81 -16.15
C PRO A 858 -24.50 -13.12 -15.76
N PRO A 859 -25.06 -13.22 -14.54
CA PRO A 859 -25.70 -14.45 -14.06
C PRO A 859 -26.82 -14.98 -14.96
N TRP A 860 -27.59 -14.10 -15.61
CA TRP A 860 -28.65 -14.51 -16.54
C TRP A 860 -28.12 -15.27 -17.76
N LEU A 861 -26.92 -14.91 -18.23
CA LEU A 861 -26.29 -15.56 -19.38
C LEU A 861 -25.70 -16.91 -18.98
N ILE A 862 -25.16 -17.02 -17.77
CA ILE A 862 -24.68 -18.30 -17.22
C ILE A 862 -25.85 -19.29 -17.08
N ARG A 863 -27.02 -18.85 -16.61
CA ARG A 863 -28.23 -19.69 -16.52
C ARG A 863 -28.68 -20.22 -17.88
N ILE A 864 -28.39 -19.51 -18.98
CA ILE A 864 -28.69 -19.95 -20.35
C ILE A 864 -27.62 -20.90 -20.87
N MET A 865 -26.34 -20.53 -20.74
CA MET A 865 -25.22 -21.29 -21.31
C MET A 865 -24.90 -22.57 -20.54
N VAL A 866 -25.05 -22.53 -19.21
CA VAL A 866 -24.78 -23.64 -18.30
C VAL A 866 -25.94 -23.75 -17.29
N PRO A 867 -27.11 -24.27 -17.70
CA PRO A 867 -28.30 -24.31 -16.84
C PRO A 867 -28.08 -25.05 -15.51
N ALA A 868 -27.17 -26.02 -15.48
CA ALA A 868 -26.76 -26.71 -14.27
C ALA A 868 -26.22 -25.78 -13.17
N LEU A 869 -25.61 -24.64 -13.51
CA LEU A 869 -25.10 -23.70 -12.49
C LEU A 869 -26.18 -22.78 -11.89
N SER A 870 -27.45 -22.91 -12.27
CA SER A 870 -28.51 -22.00 -11.83
C SER A 870 -28.67 -21.94 -10.32
N GLY A 871 -28.63 -23.10 -9.63
CA GLY A 871 -28.71 -23.14 -8.17
C GLY A 871 -27.51 -22.49 -7.48
N ALA A 872 -26.30 -22.62 -8.05
CA ALA A 872 -25.13 -21.91 -7.56
C ALA A 872 -25.25 -20.40 -7.75
N MET A 873 -25.89 -19.95 -8.84
CA MET A 873 -26.19 -18.53 -9.07
C MET A 873 -27.25 -17.99 -8.10
N ASP A 874 -28.27 -18.77 -7.75
CA ASP A 874 -29.25 -18.40 -6.72
C ASP A 874 -28.55 -18.23 -5.36
N PHE A 875 -27.65 -19.15 -5.01
CA PHE A 875 -26.86 -19.08 -3.80
C PHE A 875 -25.88 -17.88 -3.78
N LEU A 876 -25.24 -17.58 -4.91
CA LEU A 876 -24.40 -16.38 -5.08
C LEU A 876 -25.19 -15.09 -4.84
N ASN A 877 -26.37 -14.97 -5.46
CA ASN A 877 -27.26 -13.83 -5.26
C ASN A 877 -27.69 -13.72 -3.79
N GLU A 878 -27.90 -14.85 -3.11
CA GLU A 878 -28.24 -14.85 -1.69
C GLU A 878 -27.07 -14.39 -0.81
N ILE A 879 -25.85 -14.86 -1.06
CA ILE A 879 -24.65 -14.38 -0.38
C ILE A 879 -24.50 -12.87 -0.60
N GLU A 880 -24.69 -12.39 -1.83
CA GLU A 880 -24.63 -10.97 -2.14
C GLU A 880 -25.68 -10.18 -1.36
N SER A 881 -26.92 -10.67 -1.31
CA SER A 881 -27.99 -10.09 -0.50
C SER A 881 -27.63 -10.05 0.99
N ASN A 882 -27.04 -11.13 1.52
CA ASN A 882 -26.61 -11.22 2.91
C ASN A 882 -25.48 -10.24 3.24
N VAL A 883 -24.48 -10.12 2.35
CA VAL A 883 -23.40 -9.12 2.49
C VAL A 883 -23.97 -7.71 2.42
N ASN A 884 -24.90 -7.42 1.51
CA ASN A 884 -25.55 -6.11 1.42
C ASN A 884 -26.36 -5.78 2.68
N ARG A 885 -27.05 -6.78 3.24
CA ARG A 885 -27.74 -6.64 4.52
C ARG A 885 -26.77 -6.30 5.65
N ILE A 886 -25.67 -7.04 5.78
CA ILE A 886 -24.63 -6.79 6.79
C ILE A 886 -24.01 -5.39 6.66
N LYS A 887 -23.85 -4.90 5.43
CA LYS A 887 -23.29 -3.57 5.15
C LYS A 887 -24.26 -2.42 5.45
N SER A 888 -25.56 -2.70 5.56
CA SER A 888 -26.57 -1.68 5.80
C SER A 888 -26.37 -1.05 7.18
N PRO A 889 -26.38 0.29 7.32
CA PRO A 889 -26.27 0.96 8.63
C PRO A 889 -27.41 0.61 9.59
N ASP A 890 -28.55 0.12 9.07
CA ASP A 890 -29.71 -0.31 9.86
C ASP A 890 -29.58 -1.75 10.39
N PHE A 891 -28.57 -2.50 9.94
CA PHE A 891 -28.36 -3.87 10.39
C PHE A 891 -27.78 -3.90 11.80
N LYS A 892 -28.65 -4.18 12.78
CA LYS A 892 -28.25 -4.45 14.16
C LYS A 892 -28.21 -5.95 14.38
N PRO A 893 -27.08 -6.52 14.82
CA PRO A 893 -27.05 -7.92 15.23
C PRO A 893 -28.03 -8.10 16.41
N LEU A 894 -28.82 -9.18 16.41
CA LEU A 894 -29.63 -9.57 17.56
C LEU A 894 -28.71 -9.78 18.78
N GLN A 895 -29.22 -9.55 19.99
CA GLN A 895 -28.43 -9.74 21.22
C GLN A 895 -27.86 -11.17 21.28
N GLY A 896 -26.54 -11.30 21.20
CA GLY A 896 -25.83 -12.59 21.13
C GLY A 896 -25.21 -12.92 19.76
N GLU A 897 -25.51 -12.15 18.70
CA GLU A 897 -25.09 -12.37 17.31
C GLU A 897 -23.69 -11.84 16.92
N ASN A 898 -22.82 -11.50 17.89
CA ASN A 898 -21.37 -11.28 17.63
C ASN A 898 -20.65 -12.60 17.24
N GLN A 899 -21.30 -13.45 16.45
CA GLN A 899 -20.99 -14.85 16.18
C GLN A 899 -20.87 -15.23 14.72
N ASN A 900 -21.39 -14.42 13.78
CA ASN A 900 -21.26 -14.73 12.36
C ASN A 900 -19.99 -14.12 11.76
N ILE A 901 -19.28 -14.92 10.94
CA ILE A 901 -17.96 -14.57 10.40
C ILE A 901 -18.03 -13.31 9.54
N MET A 902 -19.07 -13.16 8.73
CA MET A 902 -19.13 -12.13 7.70
C MET A 902 -19.41 -10.73 8.25
N TYR A 903 -20.22 -10.62 9.31
CA TYR A 903 -20.45 -9.36 10.04
C TYR A 903 -19.17 -8.85 10.69
N GLU A 904 -18.49 -9.75 11.42
CA GLU A 904 -17.26 -9.41 12.11
C GLU A 904 -16.12 -9.09 11.15
N LEU A 905 -16.04 -9.80 10.00
CA LEU A 905 -15.05 -9.49 8.96
C LEU A 905 -15.27 -8.09 8.37
N TYR A 906 -16.52 -7.67 8.17
CA TYR A 906 -16.85 -6.31 7.68
C TYR A 906 -16.56 -5.22 8.71
N HIS A 907 -16.83 -5.48 10.00
CA HIS A 907 -16.60 -4.53 11.09
C HIS A 907 -15.19 -4.61 11.70
N SER A 908 -14.35 -5.52 11.24
CA SER A 908 -12.94 -5.58 11.60
C SER A 908 -12.20 -4.32 11.11
N GLY A 909 -11.08 -3.99 11.76
CA GLY A 909 -10.17 -2.92 11.34
C GLY A 909 -9.40 -3.20 10.03
N LEU A 910 -9.94 -4.03 9.14
CA LEU A 910 -9.35 -4.32 7.84
C LEU A 910 -9.45 -3.09 6.91
N PRO A 911 -8.46 -2.89 6.02
CA PRO A 911 -8.51 -1.82 5.01
C PRO A 911 -9.77 -1.90 4.14
N ASP A 912 -10.23 -0.77 3.61
CA ASP A 912 -11.44 -0.69 2.78
C ASP A 912 -11.42 -1.63 1.57
N THR A 913 -10.25 -1.89 1.00
CA THR A 913 -10.06 -2.85 -0.09
C THR A 913 -10.49 -4.26 0.29
N GLU A 914 -10.29 -4.66 1.55
CA GLU A 914 -10.69 -5.96 2.09
C GLU A 914 -12.14 -5.99 2.58
N ARG A 915 -12.80 -4.82 2.68
CA ARG A 915 -14.23 -4.67 3.03
C ARG A 915 -15.16 -4.48 1.81
N ARG A 916 -14.60 -4.48 0.60
CA ARG A 916 -15.37 -4.39 -0.66
C ARG A 916 -16.38 -5.54 -0.78
N GLN A 917 -17.51 -5.26 -1.42
CA GLN A 917 -18.57 -6.25 -1.62
C GLN A 917 -18.07 -7.49 -2.36
N ALA A 918 -17.38 -7.33 -3.50
CA ALA A 918 -16.84 -8.46 -4.27
C ALA A 918 -15.87 -9.33 -3.46
N ARG A 919 -15.13 -8.73 -2.52
CA ARG A 919 -14.21 -9.43 -1.62
C ARG A 919 -14.96 -10.24 -0.56
N LEU A 920 -15.96 -9.65 0.09
CA LEU A 920 -16.80 -10.31 1.10
C LEU A 920 -17.68 -11.40 0.49
N VAL A 921 -18.26 -11.17 -0.69
CA VAL A 921 -19.04 -12.19 -1.43
C VAL A 921 -18.14 -13.38 -1.78
N SER A 922 -16.92 -13.14 -2.27
CA SER A 922 -15.95 -14.21 -2.55
C SER A 922 -15.54 -14.97 -1.28
N GLU A 923 -15.37 -14.27 -0.14
CA GLU A 923 -15.04 -14.94 1.13
C GLU A 923 -16.21 -15.79 1.63
N GLY A 924 -17.41 -15.23 1.63
CA GLY A 924 -18.62 -15.92 2.08
C GLY A 924 -18.90 -17.17 1.26
N LEU A 925 -18.75 -17.08 -0.07
CA LEU A 925 -18.83 -18.24 -0.96
C LEU A 925 -17.71 -19.25 -0.64
N GLY A 926 -16.49 -18.77 -0.43
CA GLY A 926 -15.34 -19.61 -0.09
C GLY A 926 -15.54 -20.39 1.21
N VAL A 927 -16.04 -19.74 2.28
CA VAL A 927 -16.29 -20.36 3.58
C VAL A 927 -17.38 -21.44 3.48
N VAL A 928 -18.50 -21.13 2.82
CA VAL A 928 -19.60 -22.11 2.71
C VAL A 928 -19.24 -23.26 1.78
N SER A 929 -18.71 -22.98 0.59
CA SER A 929 -18.35 -24.04 -0.37
C SER A 929 -17.25 -24.97 0.16
N ALA A 930 -16.24 -24.43 0.84
CA ALA A 930 -15.14 -25.23 1.37
C ALA A 930 -15.57 -26.18 2.50
N GLY A 931 -16.47 -25.72 3.38
CA GLY A 931 -16.93 -26.51 4.52
C GLY A 931 -17.97 -27.58 4.17
N LEU A 932 -18.67 -27.41 3.05
CA LEU A 932 -19.82 -28.24 2.67
C LEU A 932 -19.43 -29.63 2.17
N GLU A 933 -18.91 -29.73 0.94
CA GLU A 933 -18.71 -31.02 0.27
C GLU A 933 -17.65 -31.88 0.95
N THR A 934 -16.58 -31.26 1.47
CA THR A 934 -15.47 -31.98 2.11
C THR A 934 -15.89 -32.67 3.40
N SER A 935 -16.65 -31.97 4.27
CA SER A 935 -17.16 -32.53 5.53
C SER A 935 -18.25 -33.57 5.28
N LYS A 936 -19.16 -33.32 4.33
CA LYS A 936 -20.15 -34.30 3.87
C LYS A 936 -19.46 -35.59 3.43
N THR A 937 -18.49 -35.49 2.52
CA THR A 937 -17.77 -36.65 1.98
C THR A 937 -17.02 -37.41 3.07
N ALA A 938 -16.40 -36.69 4.02
CA ALA A 938 -15.71 -37.31 5.15
C ALA A 938 -16.69 -38.09 6.06
N LEU A 939 -17.83 -37.50 6.42
CA LEU A 939 -18.88 -38.14 7.22
C LEU A 939 -19.48 -39.37 6.52
N GLU A 940 -19.78 -39.23 5.22
CA GLU A 940 -20.35 -40.29 4.40
C GLU A 940 -19.41 -41.51 4.35
N ARG A 941 -18.13 -41.26 4.01
CA ARG A 941 -17.09 -42.29 3.94
C ARG A 941 -16.83 -42.92 5.30
N ALA A 942 -16.77 -42.12 6.38
CA ALA A 942 -16.61 -42.63 7.73
C ALA A 942 -17.74 -43.59 8.09
N THR A 943 -18.98 -43.18 7.83
CA THR A 943 -20.17 -43.98 8.13
C THR A 943 -20.14 -45.30 7.37
N PHE A 944 -19.83 -45.28 6.07
CA PHE A 944 -19.69 -46.51 5.30
C PHE A 944 -18.63 -47.45 5.89
N ARG A 945 -17.42 -46.94 6.18
CA ARG A 945 -16.32 -47.78 6.67
C ARG A 945 -16.63 -48.41 8.01
N ILE A 946 -17.24 -47.63 8.91
CA ILE A 946 -17.68 -48.13 10.22
C ILE A 946 -18.74 -49.22 10.02
N LEU A 947 -19.77 -49.00 9.20
CA LEU A 947 -20.84 -49.99 9.00
C LEU A 947 -20.40 -51.24 8.21
N ASN A 948 -19.42 -51.10 7.32
CA ASN A 948 -18.89 -52.20 6.51
C ASN A 948 -18.01 -53.16 7.32
N ASP A 949 -17.45 -52.72 8.45
CA ASP A 949 -16.66 -53.55 9.37
C ASP A 949 -17.41 -53.76 10.70
N PRO A 950 -18.02 -54.94 10.92
CA PRO A 950 -18.75 -55.24 12.15
C PRO A 950 -17.90 -55.12 13.43
N ALA A 951 -16.60 -55.37 13.37
CA ALA A 951 -15.72 -55.30 14.53
C ALA A 951 -15.50 -53.84 14.96
N VAL A 952 -15.24 -52.97 13.99
CA VAL A 952 -15.12 -51.52 14.20
C VAL A 952 -16.44 -50.94 14.68
N HIS A 953 -17.56 -51.25 14.00
CA HIS A 953 -18.88 -50.78 14.40
C HIS A 953 -19.21 -51.15 15.84
N LYS A 954 -19.03 -52.43 16.19
CA LYS A 954 -19.31 -52.92 17.53
C LYS A 954 -18.45 -52.23 18.58
N ARG A 955 -17.14 -52.15 18.37
CA ARG A 955 -16.21 -51.56 19.34
C ARG A 955 -16.48 -50.07 19.58
N LEU A 956 -16.78 -49.32 18.51
CA LEU A 956 -17.16 -47.92 18.62
C LEU A 956 -18.48 -47.75 19.36
N LYS A 957 -19.47 -48.60 19.05
CA LYS A 957 -20.77 -48.59 19.72
C LYS A 957 -20.62 -48.93 21.21
N ASP A 958 -19.79 -49.90 21.57
CA ASP A 958 -19.52 -50.28 22.96
C ASP A 958 -18.89 -49.11 23.75
N GLU A 959 -17.91 -48.41 23.18
CA GLU A 959 -17.30 -47.20 23.80
C GLU A 959 -18.34 -46.08 23.98
N LEU A 960 -19.13 -45.79 22.94
CA LEU A 960 -20.18 -44.77 23.00
C LEU A 960 -21.29 -45.13 23.98
N THR A 961 -21.68 -46.41 24.10
CA THR A 961 -22.67 -46.87 25.07
C THR A 961 -22.16 -46.75 26.49
N ALA A 962 -20.87 -46.99 26.74
CA ALA A 962 -20.29 -46.79 28.06
C ALA A 962 -20.32 -45.30 28.49
N THR A 963 -20.06 -44.38 27.56
CA THR A 963 -20.09 -42.93 27.84
C THR A 963 -21.50 -42.33 27.82
N TRP A 964 -22.39 -42.87 26.99
CA TRP A 964 -23.77 -42.42 26.84
C TRP A 964 -24.74 -43.60 26.98
N PRO A 965 -25.02 -44.06 28.23
CA PRO A 965 -25.77 -45.28 28.47
C PRO A 965 -27.23 -45.23 28.02
N ASN A 966 -27.87 -44.06 28.07
CA ASN A 966 -29.27 -43.87 27.68
C ASN A 966 -29.39 -42.70 26.70
N THR A 967 -29.83 -42.99 25.48
CA THR A 967 -29.94 -42.00 24.39
C THR A 967 -31.04 -40.95 24.60
N LYS A 968 -31.92 -41.16 25.59
CA LYS A 968 -32.92 -40.16 26.00
C LYS A 968 -32.32 -39.05 26.86
N ASP A 969 -31.16 -39.27 27.46
CA ASP A 969 -30.44 -38.24 28.18
C ASP A 969 -29.78 -37.27 27.18
N ALA A 970 -29.41 -36.08 27.66
CA ALA A 970 -28.67 -35.12 26.84
C ALA A 970 -27.40 -35.77 26.27
N ALA A 971 -27.14 -35.56 24.97
CA ALA A 971 -25.94 -36.08 24.33
C ALA A 971 -24.68 -35.50 25.01
N PRO A 972 -23.60 -36.28 25.15
CA PRO A 972 -22.35 -35.78 25.72
C PRO A 972 -21.82 -34.56 24.95
N GLU A 973 -21.22 -33.62 25.68
CA GLU A 973 -20.59 -32.45 25.06
C GLU A 973 -19.42 -32.84 24.14
N LEU A 974 -19.09 -31.96 23.19
CA LEU A 974 -18.00 -32.18 22.23
C LEU A 974 -16.67 -32.53 22.92
N SER A 975 -16.32 -31.84 24.01
CA SER A 975 -15.09 -32.07 24.77
C SER A 975 -15.02 -33.50 25.35
N THR A 976 -16.15 -34.03 25.81
CA THR A 976 -16.26 -35.40 26.33
C THR A 976 -16.06 -36.42 25.21
N LEU A 977 -16.66 -36.18 24.04
CA LEU A 977 -16.53 -37.07 22.89
C LEU A 977 -15.12 -37.03 22.27
N GLU A 978 -14.49 -35.86 22.19
CA GLU A 978 -13.08 -35.72 21.75
C GLU A 978 -12.09 -36.43 22.68
N ALA A 979 -12.46 -36.68 23.93
CA ALA A 979 -11.63 -37.42 24.88
C ALA A 979 -11.74 -38.95 24.69
N LEU A 980 -12.71 -39.44 23.92
CA LEU A 980 -12.89 -40.87 23.69
C LEU A 980 -11.83 -41.38 22.69
N PRO A 981 -10.97 -42.34 23.12
CA PRO A 981 -9.83 -42.74 22.33
C PRO A 981 -10.22 -43.47 21.04
N TYR A 982 -11.24 -44.34 21.05
CA TYR A 982 -11.62 -45.10 19.86
C TYR A 982 -12.45 -44.27 18.87
N LEU A 983 -13.36 -43.42 19.34
CA LEU A 983 -14.05 -42.44 18.50
C LEU A 983 -13.06 -41.50 17.79
N THR A 984 -12.11 -40.92 18.54
CA THR A 984 -11.07 -40.05 17.96
C THR A 984 -10.24 -40.80 16.92
N ALA A 985 -9.87 -42.06 17.21
CA ALA A 985 -9.17 -42.91 16.26
C ALA A 985 -9.97 -43.18 14.98
N CYS A 986 -11.29 -43.40 15.09
CA CYS A 986 -12.18 -43.55 13.93
C CYS A 986 -12.24 -42.26 13.09
N VAL A 987 -12.29 -41.10 13.74
CA VAL A 987 -12.32 -39.79 13.06
C VAL A 987 -11.01 -39.53 12.31
N GLU A 988 -9.86 -39.78 12.93
CA GLU A 988 -8.53 -39.60 12.32
C GLU A 988 -8.36 -40.54 11.11
N GLU A 989 -8.75 -41.82 11.24
CA GLU A 989 -8.71 -42.77 10.12
C GLU A 989 -9.68 -42.41 9.00
N ALA A 990 -10.84 -41.86 9.34
CA ALA A 990 -11.79 -41.36 8.37
C ALA A 990 -11.22 -40.18 7.57
N PHE A 991 -10.57 -39.21 8.23
CA PHE A 991 -9.92 -38.11 7.50
C PHE A 991 -8.82 -38.59 6.56
N ARG A 992 -8.06 -39.63 6.95
CA ARG A 992 -7.02 -40.23 6.10
C ARG A 992 -7.60 -40.78 4.80
N LEU A 993 -8.72 -41.52 4.88
CA LEU A 993 -9.37 -42.15 3.72
C LEU A 993 -10.43 -41.29 3.03
N ALA A 994 -10.72 -40.10 3.57
CA ALA A 994 -11.50 -39.06 2.92
C ALA A 994 -10.65 -38.20 1.97
N TYR A 995 -9.32 -38.16 2.15
CA TYR A 995 -8.34 -37.41 1.35
C TYR A 995 -8.47 -35.88 1.34
N GLY A 996 -9.66 -35.31 1.57
CA GLY A 996 -9.93 -33.89 1.39
C GLY A 996 -9.82 -33.53 -0.09
N THR A 997 -8.64 -33.08 -0.51
CA THR A 997 -8.28 -32.90 -1.93
C THR A 997 -7.22 -33.92 -2.30
N PRO A 998 -7.53 -34.94 -3.14
CA PRO A 998 -6.58 -36.00 -3.49
C PRO A 998 -5.51 -35.53 -4.48
N THR A 999 -5.71 -34.40 -5.16
CA THR A 999 -4.77 -33.84 -6.14
C THR A 999 -3.64 -33.05 -5.49
N ARG A 1000 -2.55 -32.85 -6.23
CA ARG A 1000 -1.41 -32.02 -5.84
C ARG A 1000 -1.76 -30.56 -5.49
N LEU A 1001 -1.01 -29.99 -4.54
CA LEU A 1001 -1.17 -28.61 -4.07
C LEU A 1001 0.08 -27.77 -4.38
N PRO A 1002 0.26 -27.26 -5.61
CA PRO A 1002 1.50 -26.61 -6.01
C PRO A 1002 1.81 -25.35 -5.21
N ARG A 1003 3.11 -25.14 -4.99
CA ARG A 1003 3.71 -23.96 -4.36
C ARG A 1003 4.79 -23.40 -5.26
N VAL A 1004 4.91 -22.09 -5.31
CA VAL A 1004 5.96 -21.39 -6.05
C VAL A 1004 6.92 -20.78 -5.01
N PRO A 1005 8.13 -21.34 -4.85
CA PRO A 1005 9.15 -20.74 -4.02
C PRO A 1005 9.64 -19.41 -4.61
N ARG A 1006 9.78 -18.40 -3.75
CA ARG A 1006 10.40 -17.10 -4.10
C ARG A 1006 11.93 -17.14 -4.09
N GLU A 1007 12.47 -18.08 -3.32
CA GLU A 1007 13.90 -18.34 -3.15
C GLU A 1007 14.19 -19.80 -3.55
N PRO A 1008 15.45 -20.14 -3.89
CA PRO A 1008 15.84 -21.52 -4.17
C PRO A 1008 15.43 -22.46 -3.03
N LEU A 1009 14.59 -23.46 -3.33
CA LEU A 1009 14.15 -24.45 -2.34
C LEU A 1009 15.07 -25.66 -2.37
N THR A 1010 15.80 -25.88 -1.28
CA THR A 1010 16.69 -27.03 -1.13
C THR A 1010 15.94 -28.20 -0.48
N LEU A 1011 15.86 -29.33 -1.18
CA LEU A 1011 15.26 -30.57 -0.71
C LEU A 1011 16.32 -31.68 -0.80
N GLY A 1012 17.01 -31.93 0.31
CA GLY A 1012 18.15 -32.86 0.34
C GLY A 1012 19.33 -32.34 -0.49
N ASP A 1013 19.77 -33.13 -1.47
CA ASP A 1013 20.84 -32.79 -2.42
C ASP A 1013 20.34 -32.02 -3.67
N ARG A 1014 19.02 -31.80 -3.77
CA ARG A 1014 18.39 -31.12 -4.91
C ARG A 1014 18.02 -29.69 -4.56
N VAL A 1015 18.20 -28.81 -5.55
CA VAL A 1015 17.78 -27.40 -5.45
C VAL A 1015 16.76 -27.13 -6.55
N ILE A 1016 15.57 -26.71 -6.13
CA ILE A 1016 14.50 -26.25 -7.03
C ILE A 1016 14.67 -24.73 -7.20
N PRO A 1017 14.86 -24.23 -8.44
CA PRO A 1017 15.02 -22.80 -8.67
C PRO A 1017 13.74 -22.02 -8.33
N PRO A 1018 13.85 -20.74 -7.92
CA PRO A 1018 12.70 -19.89 -7.66
C PRO A 1018 11.83 -19.72 -8.92
N GLY A 1019 10.53 -19.54 -8.73
CA GLY A 1019 9.56 -19.38 -9.82
C GLY A 1019 9.06 -20.69 -10.45
N TYR A 1020 9.68 -21.83 -10.18
CA TYR A 1020 9.17 -23.15 -10.58
C TYR A 1020 8.26 -23.76 -9.52
N MET A 1021 7.22 -24.45 -9.96
CA MET A 1021 6.27 -25.10 -9.07
C MET A 1021 6.90 -26.35 -8.45
N VAL A 1022 6.69 -26.50 -7.15
CA VAL A 1022 6.93 -27.74 -6.43
C VAL A 1022 5.62 -28.19 -5.79
N SER A 1023 5.32 -29.48 -5.85
CA SER A 1023 4.11 -30.03 -5.26
C SER A 1023 4.32 -31.43 -4.72
N THR A 1024 3.38 -31.82 -3.88
CA THR A 1024 3.12 -33.20 -3.51
C THR A 1024 1.61 -33.34 -3.31
N GLN A 1025 1.10 -34.56 -3.19
CA GLN A 1025 -0.32 -34.84 -3.07
C GLN A 1025 -0.63 -35.65 -1.80
N ALA A 1026 -1.76 -35.32 -1.17
CA ALA A 1026 -2.18 -35.98 0.06
C ALA A 1026 -2.34 -37.49 -0.15
N LEU A 1027 -2.84 -37.89 -1.33
CA LEU A 1027 -2.98 -39.28 -1.76
C LEU A 1027 -1.68 -40.07 -1.54
N THR A 1028 -0.58 -39.62 -2.14
CA THR A 1028 0.74 -40.27 -2.08
C THR A 1028 1.22 -40.43 -0.63
N VAL A 1029 1.12 -39.38 0.20
CA VAL A 1029 1.58 -39.45 1.60
C VAL A 1029 0.73 -40.40 2.44
N MET A 1030 -0.59 -40.40 2.23
CA MET A 1030 -1.51 -41.23 3.01
C MET A 1030 -1.58 -42.69 2.53
N HIS A 1031 -0.99 -42.98 1.37
CA HIS A 1031 -0.81 -44.32 0.79
C HIS A 1031 0.59 -44.88 0.95
N ASP A 1032 1.53 -44.09 1.47
CA ASP A 1032 2.89 -44.54 1.74
C ASP A 1032 2.88 -45.66 2.80
N THR A 1033 3.33 -46.85 2.41
CA THR A 1033 3.33 -48.03 3.28
C THR A 1033 4.38 -47.97 4.40
N GLU A 1034 5.40 -47.11 4.28
CA GLU A 1034 6.37 -46.83 5.35
C GLU A 1034 5.69 -46.06 6.47
N VAL A 1035 4.77 -45.14 6.12
CA VAL A 1035 4.05 -44.29 7.08
C VAL A 1035 2.77 -44.98 7.58
N PHE A 1036 1.99 -45.57 6.67
CA PHE A 1036 0.70 -46.19 6.94
C PHE A 1036 0.70 -47.65 6.45
N PRO A 1037 1.09 -48.62 7.30
CA PRO A 1037 0.96 -50.04 6.97
C PRO A 1037 -0.50 -50.40 6.65
N ASN A 1038 -0.71 -51.16 5.57
CA ASN A 1038 -2.02 -51.47 4.98
C ASN A 1038 -2.86 -50.20 4.75
N PRO A 1039 -2.40 -49.27 3.89
CA PRO A 1039 -2.96 -47.94 3.78
C PRO A 1039 -4.39 -47.92 3.20
N MET A 1040 -4.81 -48.97 2.50
CA MET A 1040 -6.16 -49.03 1.91
C MET A 1040 -7.23 -49.55 2.87
N GLU A 1041 -6.83 -50.10 4.02
CA GLU A 1041 -7.73 -50.64 5.02
C GLU A 1041 -8.06 -49.58 6.09
N TYR A 1042 -9.30 -49.58 6.56
CA TYR A 1042 -9.77 -48.68 7.61
C TYR A 1042 -9.44 -49.28 8.98
N ILE A 1043 -8.35 -48.84 9.58
CA ILE A 1043 -7.83 -49.40 10.85
C ILE A 1043 -7.73 -48.27 11.89
N PRO A 1044 -8.78 -47.99 12.68
CA PRO A 1044 -8.72 -47.00 13.75
C PRO A 1044 -7.60 -47.26 14.76
N GLU A 1045 -7.31 -48.52 15.07
CA GLU A 1045 -6.34 -48.94 16.09
C GLU A 1045 -4.94 -48.35 15.87
N ARG A 1046 -4.57 -47.99 14.63
CA ARG A 1046 -3.27 -47.36 14.33
C ARG A 1046 -3.06 -46.03 15.06
N TRP A 1047 -4.15 -45.36 15.44
CA TRP A 1047 -4.11 -44.06 16.13
C TRP A 1047 -4.08 -44.18 17.65
N MET A 1048 -4.24 -45.39 18.20
CA MET A 1048 -4.35 -45.62 19.64
C MET A 1048 -3.02 -45.93 20.33
N ASP A 1049 -2.00 -46.38 19.59
CA ASP A 1049 -0.71 -46.75 20.15
C ASP A 1049 0.39 -45.75 19.72
N PRO A 1050 0.66 -44.72 20.55
CA PRO A 1050 1.70 -43.75 20.28
C PRO A 1050 3.13 -44.32 20.42
N VAL A 1051 3.30 -45.51 21.01
CA VAL A 1051 4.61 -46.15 21.22
C VAL A 1051 5.08 -46.87 19.97
N THR A 1052 4.19 -47.59 19.28
CA THR A 1052 4.53 -48.27 18.02
C THR A 1052 4.57 -47.33 16.82
N HIS A 1053 3.83 -46.22 16.85
CA HIS A 1053 3.74 -45.30 15.71
C HIS A 1053 3.88 -43.82 16.13
N PRO A 1054 5.04 -43.42 16.69
CA PRO A 1054 5.25 -42.05 17.13
C PRO A 1054 5.15 -41.09 15.95
N ASN A 1055 4.31 -40.07 16.11
CA ASN A 1055 4.07 -38.99 15.15
C ASN A 1055 3.20 -39.30 13.93
N LEU A 1056 2.40 -40.37 13.89
CA LEU A 1056 1.43 -40.64 12.80
C LEU A 1056 0.59 -39.40 12.41
N LYS A 1057 0.13 -38.64 13.42
CA LYS A 1057 -0.66 -37.41 13.21
C LYS A 1057 0.05 -36.35 12.35
N LYS A 1058 1.39 -36.30 12.35
CA LYS A 1058 2.13 -35.34 11.50
C LYS A 1058 2.01 -35.68 10.01
N HIS A 1059 1.63 -36.91 9.68
CA HIS A 1059 1.45 -37.37 8.30
C HIS A 1059 -0.01 -37.42 7.86
N LEU A 1060 -0.95 -37.08 8.76
CA LEU A 1060 -2.33 -36.84 8.37
C LEU A 1060 -2.45 -35.48 7.68
N VAL A 1061 -2.23 -35.48 6.37
CA VAL A 1061 -2.10 -34.27 5.56
C VAL A 1061 -3.37 -33.89 4.78
N THR A 1062 -4.51 -34.50 5.12
CA THR A 1062 -5.85 -34.21 4.56
C THR A 1062 -6.19 -32.72 4.57
N PHE A 1063 -5.70 -31.98 5.57
CA PHE A 1063 -5.92 -30.54 5.73
C PHE A 1063 -4.80 -29.67 5.12
N GLY A 1064 -3.79 -30.26 4.50
CA GLY A 1064 -2.53 -29.60 4.16
C GLY A 1064 -1.68 -29.25 5.40
N LYS A 1065 -0.63 -28.45 5.20
CA LYS A 1065 0.25 -27.93 6.27
C LYS A 1065 0.75 -26.51 5.96
N GLY A 1066 1.52 -25.96 6.90
CA GLY A 1066 2.21 -24.69 6.76
C GLY A 1066 1.28 -23.51 6.90
N THR A 1067 1.71 -22.35 6.40
CA THR A 1067 0.93 -21.10 6.46
C THR A 1067 -0.44 -21.17 5.77
N ARG A 1068 -0.68 -22.20 4.96
CA ARG A 1068 -1.90 -22.43 4.18
C ARG A 1068 -2.67 -23.69 4.58
N VAL A 1069 -2.43 -24.25 5.77
CA VAL A 1069 -3.24 -25.35 6.33
C VAL A 1069 -4.71 -24.98 6.37
N CYS A 1070 -5.63 -25.94 6.17
CA CYS A 1070 -7.07 -25.70 6.16
C CYS A 1070 -7.50 -24.90 7.40
N ILE A 1071 -8.20 -23.78 7.17
CA ILE A 1071 -8.67 -22.93 8.27
C ILE A 1071 -9.81 -23.58 9.06
N GLY A 1072 -10.66 -24.36 8.37
CA GLY A 1072 -11.82 -25.04 8.95
C GLY A 1072 -11.52 -26.36 9.66
N GLN A 1073 -10.25 -26.70 9.90
CA GLN A 1073 -9.86 -28.00 10.47
C GLN A 1073 -10.59 -28.31 11.78
N GLN A 1074 -10.62 -27.36 12.72
CA GLN A 1074 -11.28 -27.56 14.02
C GLN A 1074 -12.80 -27.78 13.87
N MET A 1075 -13.45 -27.06 12.95
CA MET A 1075 -14.87 -27.24 12.64
C MET A 1075 -15.15 -28.64 12.07
N ALA A 1076 -14.28 -29.14 11.18
CA ALA A 1076 -14.41 -30.48 10.62
C ALA A 1076 -14.32 -31.56 11.72
N TYR A 1077 -13.37 -31.44 12.65
CA TYR A 1077 -13.26 -32.36 13.80
C TYR A 1077 -14.54 -32.35 14.67
N ALA A 1078 -15.09 -31.17 14.95
CA ALA A 1078 -16.31 -31.04 15.74
C ALA A 1078 -17.51 -31.72 15.05
N ILE A 1079 -17.72 -31.44 13.77
CA ILE A 1079 -18.82 -32.01 12.97
C ILE A 1079 -18.68 -33.54 12.87
N MET A 1080 -17.47 -34.05 12.59
CA MET A 1080 -17.21 -35.49 12.48
C MET A 1080 -17.44 -36.22 13.80
N THR A 1081 -16.92 -35.69 14.90
CA THR A 1081 -17.00 -36.29 16.23
C THR A 1081 -18.46 -36.38 16.69
N LEU A 1082 -19.19 -35.25 16.63
CA LEU A 1082 -20.59 -35.20 17.02
C LEU A 1082 -21.48 -36.04 16.09
N GLY A 1083 -21.25 -35.96 14.77
CA GLY A 1083 -22.03 -36.68 13.77
C GLY A 1083 -21.92 -38.20 13.92
N ILE A 1084 -20.69 -38.73 13.94
CA ILE A 1084 -20.44 -40.17 14.08
C ILE A 1084 -20.98 -40.68 15.42
N ALA A 1085 -20.71 -39.98 16.53
CA ALA A 1085 -21.20 -40.39 17.85
C ALA A 1085 -22.73 -40.48 17.90
N ASN A 1086 -23.43 -39.46 17.39
CA ASN A 1086 -24.90 -39.44 17.40
C ASN A 1086 -25.51 -40.52 16.51
N LEU A 1087 -24.97 -40.73 15.31
CA LEU A 1087 -25.52 -41.72 14.38
C LEU A 1087 -25.29 -43.15 14.89
N VAL A 1088 -24.05 -43.51 15.23
CA VAL A 1088 -23.66 -44.86 15.65
C VAL A 1088 -24.32 -45.26 16.98
N ARG A 1089 -24.43 -44.33 17.93
CA ARG A 1089 -25.03 -44.64 19.24
C ARG A 1089 -26.54 -44.81 19.17
N ARG A 1090 -27.25 -44.04 18.33
CA ARG A 1090 -28.73 -43.99 18.32
C ARG A 1090 -29.39 -44.98 17.38
N PHE A 1091 -28.70 -45.46 16.34
CA PHE A 1091 -29.32 -46.28 15.30
C PHE A 1091 -28.60 -47.61 15.09
N ASP A 1092 -29.35 -48.62 14.66
CA ASP A 1092 -28.80 -49.81 14.01
C ASP A 1092 -29.01 -49.69 12.49
N LEU A 1093 -27.90 -49.51 11.77
CA LEU A 1093 -27.88 -49.26 10.34
C LEU A 1093 -27.23 -50.43 9.62
N THR A 1094 -27.78 -50.80 8.46
CA THR A 1094 -27.15 -51.76 7.56
C THR A 1094 -27.06 -51.19 6.15
N LEU A 1095 -25.90 -51.37 5.51
CA LEU A 1095 -25.68 -50.94 4.14
C LEU A 1095 -26.70 -51.61 3.20
N PHE A 1096 -27.18 -50.85 2.22
CA PHE A 1096 -28.15 -51.29 1.23
C PHE A 1096 -27.56 -51.08 -0.16
N GLU A 1097 -27.32 -52.17 -0.90
CA GLU A 1097 -26.80 -52.13 -2.27
C GLU A 1097 -25.62 -51.14 -2.43
N THR A 1098 -24.71 -51.14 -1.47
CA THR A 1098 -23.54 -50.26 -1.40
C THR A 1098 -22.34 -51.11 -1.01
N ASP A 1099 -21.25 -50.99 -1.74
CA ASP A 1099 -19.99 -51.70 -1.46
C ASP A 1099 -18.78 -50.77 -1.58
N ARG A 1100 -17.56 -51.33 -1.47
CA ARG A 1100 -16.31 -50.55 -1.53
C ARG A 1100 -16.18 -49.73 -2.82
N SER A 1101 -16.73 -50.19 -3.93
CA SER A 1101 -16.61 -49.50 -5.23
C SER A 1101 -17.43 -48.20 -5.32
N ASP A 1102 -18.35 -47.99 -4.38
CA ASP A 1102 -19.11 -46.74 -4.21
C ASP A 1102 -18.36 -45.70 -3.36
N VAL A 1103 -17.20 -46.05 -2.79
CA VAL A 1103 -16.48 -45.24 -1.78
C VAL A 1103 -15.00 -45.07 -2.10
N ASP A 1104 -14.37 -46.12 -2.63
CA ASP A 1104 -12.96 -46.11 -2.99
C ASP A 1104 -12.66 -45.01 -4.03
N LEU A 1105 -11.49 -44.37 -3.89
CA LEU A 1105 -11.07 -43.32 -4.80
C LEU A 1105 -10.67 -43.94 -6.14
N VAL A 1106 -11.50 -43.76 -7.17
CA VAL A 1106 -11.23 -44.25 -8.54
C VAL A 1106 -10.95 -43.09 -9.51
N ARG A 1107 -11.43 -41.90 -9.19
CA ARG A 1107 -11.20 -40.67 -9.95
C ARG A 1107 -10.75 -39.56 -9.01
N ALA A 1108 -9.56 -39.03 -9.24
CA ALA A 1108 -8.92 -38.02 -8.40
C ALA A 1108 -9.08 -36.63 -9.00
N SER A 1109 -10.33 -36.15 -9.05
CA SER A 1109 -10.66 -34.74 -9.31
C SER A 1109 -10.28 -33.86 -8.10
N PHE A 1110 -10.52 -32.55 -8.15
CA PHE A 1110 -10.36 -31.68 -6.96
C PHE A 1110 -11.06 -32.24 -5.70
N LYS A 1111 -12.17 -32.97 -5.89
CA LYS A 1111 -12.80 -33.82 -4.87
C LYS A 1111 -12.59 -35.31 -5.15
N PRO A 1112 -12.55 -36.19 -4.16
CA PRO A 1112 -12.40 -37.63 -4.37
C PRO A 1112 -13.70 -38.25 -4.90
N ARG A 1113 -13.64 -38.92 -6.05
CA ARG A 1113 -14.83 -39.51 -6.69
C ARG A 1113 -14.76 -41.04 -6.79
N PRO A 1114 -15.88 -41.74 -6.54
CA PRO A 1114 -15.99 -43.17 -6.80
C PRO A 1114 -16.23 -43.44 -8.29
N LYS A 1115 -16.53 -44.71 -8.62
CA LYS A 1115 -16.92 -45.12 -9.97
C LYS A 1115 -18.05 -44.25 -10.52
N LYS A 1116 -18.06 -43.99 -11.83
CA LYS A 1116 -19.19 -43.30 -12.49
C LYS A 1116 -20.46 -44.13 -12.31
N GLY A 1117 -21.58 -43.46 -12.04
CA GLY A 1117 -22.88 -44.12 -11.85
C GLY A 1117 -23.12 -44.70 -10.45
N SER A 1118 -22.26 -44.44 -9.47
CA SER A 1118 -22.55 -44.73 -8.08
C SER A 1118 -23.82 -43.98 -7.63
N LEU A 1119 -24.68 -44.65 -6.85
CA LEU A 1119 -25.90 -44.08 -6.28
C LEU A 1119 -25.66 -43.44 -4.89
N GLY A 1120 -24.39 -43.29 -4.51
CA GLY A 1120 -23.97 -42.85 -3.18
C GLY A 1120 -24.09 -43.96 -2.13
N ILE A 1121 -23.74 -43.65 -0.89
CA ILE A 1121 -23.79 -44.60 0.21
C ILE A 1121 -25.22 -44.69 0.75
N ARG A 1122 -25.84 -45.85 0.58
CA ARG A 1122 -27.23 -46.12 0.97
C ARG A 1122 -27.31 -47.10 2.13
N ALA A 1123 -28.23 -46.87 3.06
CA ALA A 1123 -28.45 -47.73 4.22
C ALA A 1123 -29.93 -47.88 4.56
N LEU A 1124 -30.26 -48.97 5.25
CA LEU A 1124 -31.54 -49.19 5.93
C LEU A 1124 -31.37 -48.94 7.42
N VAL A 1125 -32.36 -48.29 8.03
CA VAL A 1125 -32.43 -48.06 9.48
C VAL A 1125 -33.33 -49.12 10.09
N LYS A 1126 -32.74 -50.10 10.80
CA LYS A 1126 -33.48 -51.24 11.35
C LYS A 1126 -34.29 -50.87 12.58
N ASP A 1127 -33.62 -50.28 13.57
CA ASP A 1127 -34.23 -49.94 14.85
C ASP A 1127 -33.52 -48.75 15.52
N VAL A 1128 -34.18 -48.18 16.52
CA VAL A 1128 -33.65 -47.13 17.40
C VAL A 1128 -33.08 -47.79 18.65
N VAL A 1129 -31.81 -47.53 18.94
CA VAL A 1129 -31.14 -48.08 20.11
C VAL A 1129 -31.31 -47.11 21.28
N VAL A 1130 -32.11 -47.50 22.28
CA VAL A 1130 -32.33 -46.71 23.51
C VAL A 1130 -31.08 -46.71 24.37
#